data_AF-A0A0C5C0A0-F1
#
_entry.id   AF-A0A0C5C0A0-F1
#
_cell.length_a   1.000
_cell.length_b   1.000
_cell.length_c   1.000
_cell.angle_alpha   90.00
_cell.angle_beta   90.00
_cell.angle_gamma   90.00
#
_symmetry.space_group_name_H-M   'P 1'
#
loop_
_entity.id
_entity.type
_entity.pdbx_description
1 polymer ?
#
loop_
_entity_poly.entity_id
_entity_poly.type
_entity_poly.pdbx_seq_one_letter_code
_entity_poly.pdbx_strand_id
1 'polypeptide(L)'
;MKLKKRFNLLLLGAVASVAPLVSVAVSCANNVSDKTNGDSQNTKTSQENPSNNNQNGNANNPNGQDAERGTLSADITPAQRLSKLSSEFKSSLRTYASRGIINNDSNTTYNKAVWEFDNTYASGSFSSETDLSLANLFLEYRFEGELSTVTVEVLEDNVNVSKTYYTSPLVGSLKLSAADAMVLVVDGQEVVFDSDDAEVRPEAAESFEHEGQTYSYYKNPYVEATSNNERSINSQNFKDQLAKSSEVRFRIRPEQVWVDKNGQKTEYKVTAEDYYLGYMKTQFLTTTYRRQQGGSQELDEALKQTLEESNTSLFDEKTQNKNNYLLPLFNIDQPKLMDREQTVLKKDNQEYYVVKRVQGATSWKFYDFLDSFYNKADFLPLPSQYIEANKDNPVYDFQQKNALSAEEQKQLKAKLSQATGLAKDMGYYWYGFTPETTLFSGKYYTAGYNAENTSVEVLLNKHHHDRKFVDAPTTVQKVITQYKTTPVDGNVFLDQLLHSYTQGSNPYMSLSPFSKDKQDTISSNKPLYGENKVPIINKNSYNRNATFELIPNISVLGEPGQEEDKYKPYVNKSMNDAFVALQYGLNVTLEQLINGTAKIDIEHATVGMGGEFKSILYGAINWYNVAQAGSNPRVSTPYYVAVAPDNKIKGSEAESAENTVRGFVNEVNKLFVIDSANASKYTLTSRDNKKAQEISVRDYLADRLKTNEEKYKSIYYQDLQEKMTALLDKFYEAKPNLAGQKVKLQVGNYYLGVPQLYHDALSTVLNVLEGLDKKGRLEFSLMDKEARIEELIAYWYSVSPARRGRWNYDYDGIGTGFDGYSTYYFMPIFGQALANAEYRTKLQSVYPAVAKALDKLEEFMKTDTNFSNLSIPLDKWNLLTNAQLKAIENTLHRFYYDKETQQLKEIAENNTTEYADLGVATAKFWIYVEQEFSKQELLDLTKELGNLLGMPLFSDGYSSVQGFSHVAVNPYYRIPVWNGKLTAHYNKSIVLEENSSK
;
A
#
# COMPACT_ATOMS: atom_id res chain seq x y z
N MET A 1 -10.00 -45.81 11.03
CA MET A 1 -9.27 -46.10 9.77
C MET A 1 -10.12 -45.92 8.49
N LYS A 2 -11.10 -44.98 8.45
CA LYS A 2 -11.72 -44.48 7.21
C LYS A 2 -12.15 -43.02 7.43
N LEU A 3 -11.19 -42.10 7.35
CA LEU A 3 -11.38 -40.63 7.42
C LEU A 3 -10.03 -39.96 7.04
N LYS A 4 -9.54 -40.23 5.82
CA LYS A 4 -8.13 -39.99 5.44
C LYS A 4 -7.94 -39.33 4.06
N LYS A 5 -8.90 -38.54 3.54
CA LYS A 5 -8.85 -38.07 2.13
C LYS A 5 -9.33 -36.64 1.81
N ARG A 6 -9.44 -35.69 2.75
CA ARG A 6 -10.11 -34.39 2.46
C ARG A 6 -9.39 -33.08 2.81
N PHE A 7 -8.07 -33.05 3.04
CA PHE A 7 -7.41 -31.82 3.56
C PHE A 7 -6.17 -31.32 2.81
N ASN A 8 -6.04 -31.60 1.50
CA ASN A 8 -4.82 -31.33 0.72
C ASN A 8 -4.82 -30.06 -0.18
N LEU A 9 -5.69 -29.06 0.00
CA LEU A 9 -5.92 -28.07 -1.08
C LEU A 9 -6.02 -26.57 -0.70
N LEU A 10 -5.58 -26.14 0.49
CA LEU A 10 -5.97 -24.81 1.01
C LEU A 10 -4.96 -23.65 0.90
N LEU A 11 -3.72 -23.79 0.38
CA LEU A 11 -2.64 -22.89 0.85
C LEU A 11 -1.70 -22.23 -0.17
N LEU A 12 -2.27 -21.61 -1.19
CA LEU A 12 -1.55 -20.65 -2.06
C LEU A 12 -2.23 -19.26 -2.13
N GLY A 13 -3.14 -18.94 -1.21
CA GLY A 13 -4.00 -17.74 -1.21
C GLY A 13 -3.40 -16.44 -0.68
N ALA A 14 -2.14 -16.15 -1.01
CA ALA A 14 -1.53 -14.83 -0.83
C ALA A 14 -0.80 -14.38 -2.11
N VAL A 15 -1.48 -14.49 -3.25
CA VAL A 15 -1.09 -13.79 -4.47
C VAL A 15 -1.90 -12.49 -4.49
N ALA A 16 -1.25 -11.40 -4.13
CA ALA A 16 -1.74 -10.09 -4.53
C ALA A 16 -1.82 -10.11 -6.06
N SER A 17 -2.98 -9.79 -6.62
CA SER A 17 -3.10 -9.38 -8.00
C SER A 17 -2.19 -8.17 -8.19
N VAL A 18 -0.98 -8.40 -8.68
CA VAL A 18 -0.08 -7.35 -9.14
C VAL A 18 -0.64 -6.91 -10.49
N ALA A 19 -1.63 -6.02 -10.45
CA ALA A 19 -1.77 -5.09 -11.56
C ALA A 19 -0.48 -4.25 -11.57
N PRO A 20 0.23 -4.15 -12.71
CA PRO A 20 1.47 -3.40 -12.77
C PRO A 20 1.13 -1.91 -12.63
N LEU A 21 1.19 -1.39 -11.40
CA LEU A 21 1.75 -0.06 -11.22
C LEU A 21 3.15 -0.15 -11.85
N VAL A 22 3.42 0.68 -12.86
CA VAL A 22 4.72 0.80 -13.53
C VAL A 22 5.77 1.32 -12.54
N SER A 23 6.13 0.48 -11.58
CA SER A 23 7.43 0.40 -10.95
C SER A 23 8.12 -0.76 -11.65
N VAL A 24 9.25 -0.48 -12.30
CA VAL A 24 10.04 -1.46 -13.06
C VAL A 24 10.45 -2.60 -12.14
N ALA A 25 9.64 -3.66 -12.08
CA ALA A 25 9.99 -4.91 -11.45
C ALA A 25 10.66 -5.77 -12.51
N VAL A 26 11.99 -5.84 -12.43
CA VAL A 26 12.80 -6.74 -13.27
C VAL A 26 12.65 -8.15 -12.70
N SER A 27 11.90 -9.02 -13.35
CA SER A 27 11.85 -10.44 -13.00
C SER A 27 12.88 -11.21 -13.85
N CYS A 28 13.96 -11.67 -13.24
CA CYS A 28 14.83 -12.68 -13.84
C CYS A 28 14.28 -14.07 -13.49
N ALA A 29 13.78 -14.81 -14.48
CA ALA A 29 13.42 -16.21 -14.32
C ALA A 29 14.31 -17.07 -15.22
N ASN A 30 15.25 -17.80 -14.61
CA ASN A 30 15.98 -18.87 -15.29
C ASN A 30 15.23 -20.19 -15.09
N ASN A 31 14.64 -20.71 -16.16
CA ASN A 31 14.08 -22.06 -16.18
C ASN A 31 15.21 -23.08 -16.27
N VAL A 32 15.49 -23.78 -15.17
CA VAL A 32 16.30 -25.00 -15.18
C VAL A 32 15.37 -26.16 -15.45
N SER A 33 15.39 -26.67 -16.69
CA SER A 33 14.78 -27.95 -17.02
C SER A 33 15.81 -29.06 -16.81
N ASP A 34 15.59 -29.91 -15.82
CA ASP A 34 16.27 -31.18 -15.66
C ASP A 34 15.98 -32.11 -16.84
N LYS A 35 17.01 -32.42 -17.64
CA LYS A 35 17.07 -33.64 -18.45
C LYS A 35 18.44 -34.28 -18.29
N THR A 36 18.44 -35.44 -17.69
CA THR A 36 19.56 -36.37 -17.57
C THR A 36 19.85 -37.11 -18.89
N ASN A 37 21.11 -37.53 -19.01
CA ASN A 37 21.76 -38.49 -19.94
C ASN A 37 22.37 -37.97 -21.25
N GLY A 38 23.68 -38.23 -21.39
CA GLY A 38 24.32 -38.53 -22.68
C GLY A 38 25.77 -38.05 -22.81
N ASP A 39 26.72 -38.98 -22.75
CA ASP A 39 28.17 -38.83 -22.99
C ASP A 39 28.59 -37.93 -24.17
N SER A 40 29.70 -37.19 -24.03
CA SER A 40 30.94 -37.46 -24.80
C SER A 40 32.03 -36.38 -24.64
N GLN A 41 33.24 -36.83 -24.95
CA GLN A 41 34.59 -36.32 -24.70
C GLN A 41 35.00 -35.00 -25.39
N ASN A 42 36.02 -34.36 -24.79
CA ASN A 42 37.18 -33.68 -25.41
C ASN A 42 36.96 -32.51 -26.41
N THR A 43 37.48 -31.31 -26.10
CA THR A 43 38.84 -30.85 -26.47
C THR A 43 39.15 -29.43 -26.00
N LYS A 44 40.43 -29.18 -25.71
CA LYS A 44 41.08 -27.90 -25.38
C LYS A 44 41.22 -26.98 -26.60
N THR A 45 41.19 -25.66 -26.38
CA THR A 45 41.98 -24.57 -27.02
C THR A 45 41.50 -23.25 -26.40
N SER A 46 42.23 -22.47 -25.59
CA SER A 46 43.45 -21.64 -25.77
C SER A 46 43.37 -20.55 -26.84
N GLN A 47 43.84 -19.35 -26.47
CA GLN A 47 44.02 -18.08 -27.22
C GLN A 47 42.87 -17.07 -27.07
N GLU A 48 43.06 -15.77 -26.89
CA GLU A 48 44.26 -14.92 -26.78
C GLU A 48 43.82 -13.56 -26.20
N ASN A 49 44.57 -13.03 -25.23
CA ASN A 49 44.57 -11.61 -24.87
C ASN A 49 45.29 -10.80 -25.96
N PRO A 50 44.93 -9.53 -26.15
CA PRO A 50 45.98 -8.53 -26.19
C PRO A 50 45.74 -7.35 -25.27
N SER A 51 46.80 -7.07 -24.54
CA SER A 51 47.06 -6.00 -23.61
C SER A 51 47.28 -4.65 -24.31
N ASN A 52 47.09 -3.59 -23.52
CA ASN A 52 47.83 -2.31 -23.52
C ASN A 52 47.76 -1.40 -24.75
N ASN A 53 47.29 -0.17 -24.52
CA ASN A 53 48.23 0.94 -24.59
C ASN A 53 47.86 2.12 -23.69
N ASN A 54 48.79 2.43 -22.80
CA ASN A 54 48.87 3.59 -21.93
C ASN A 54 49.73 4.63 -22.65
N GLN A 55 49.30 5.89 -22.77
CA GLN A 55 50.26 7.00 -22.91
C GLN A 55 49.78 8.26 -22.17
N ASN A 56 50.73 8.76 -21.36
CA ASN A 56 50.73 9.91 -20.49
C ASN A 56 50.46 11.26 -21.20
N GLY A 57 49.91 12.21 -20.44
CA GLY A 57 49.94 13.64 -20.73
C GLY A 57 49.80 14.50 -19.47
N ASN A 58 50.90 15.17 -19.11
CA ASN A 58 51.17 15.99 -17.91
C ASN A 58 50.25 17.21 -17.65
N ALA A 59 49.97 17.42 -16.36
CA ALA A 59 50.19 18.61 -15.51
C ALA A 59 49.78 20.05 -15.93
N ASN A 60 49.13 20.70 -14.95
CA ASN A 60 49.11 22.13 -14.60
C ASN A 60 48.36 23.15 -15.48
N ASN A 61 47.19 23.56 -15.00
CA ASN A 61 46.71 24.94 -15.18
C ASN A 61 45.80 25.35 -13.99
N PRO A 62 46.21 26.28 -13.10
CA PRO A 62 45.36 26.85 -12.08
C PRO A 62 44.90 28.23 -12.56
N ASN A 63 43.73 28.31 -13.19
CA ASN A 63 43.05 29.59 -13.36
C ASN A 63 41.55 29.35 -13.46
N GLY A 64 40.84 30.09 -12.60
CA GLY A 64 39.40 29.99 -12.41
C GLY A 64 38.63 30.17 -13.70
N GLN A 65 37.65 29.29 -13.87
CA GLN A 65 36.44 29.60 -14.57
C GLN A 65 35.34 29.56 -13.53
N ASP A 66 34.69 30.70 -13.38
CA ASP A 66 33.43 30.85 -12.67
C ASP A 66 32.52 29.67 -13.02
N ALA A 67 32.10 28.92 -12.01
CA ALA A 67 31.02 27.96 -12.16
C ALA A 67 29.81 28.75 -12.70
N GLU A 68 29.44 28.48 -13.95
CA GLU A 68 28.20 28.96 -14.53
C GLU A 68 27.08 28.64 -13.55
N ARG A 69 26.54 29.69 -12.92
CA ARG A 69 25.33 29.61 -12.12
C ARG A 69 24.27 28.97 -13.02
N GLY A 70 23.81 27.77 -12.62
CA GLY A 70 22.84 27.01 -13.37
C GLY A 70 21.63 27.87 -13.71
N THR A 71 21.43 28.12 -15.00
CA THR A 71 20.27 28.82 -15.53
C THR A 71 19.00 28.05 -15.17
N LEU A 72 18.00 28.74 -14.61
CA LEU A 72 16.62 28.26 -14.47
C LEU A 72 16.15 27.54 -15.74
N SER A 73 15.70 26.29 -15.59
CA SER A 73 14.74 25.73 -16.54
C SER A 73 13.35 26.12 -16.06
N ALA A 74 12.85 27.29 -16.46
CA ALA A 74 11.43 27.56 -16.34
C ALA A 74 10.69 26.51 -17.18
N ASP A 75 9.84 25.69 -16.54
CA ASP A 75 9.07 24.68 -17.24
C ASP A 75 8.05 25.35 -18.15
N ILE A 76 8.34 25.23 -19.44
CA ILE A 76 7.60 25.78 -20.57
C ILE A 76 6.29 25.01 -20.80
N THR A 77 5.22 25.70 -21.22
CA THR A 77 3.91 25.09 -21.54
C THR A 77 4.07 23.99 -22.61
N PRO A 78 3.14 23.04 -22.75
CA PRO A 78 3.22 22.02 -23.81
C PRO A 78 3.42 22.62 -25.22
N ALA A 79 2.76 23.73 -25.53
CA ALA A 79 2.95 24.46 -26.79
C ALA A 79 4.38 25.03 -26.94
N GLN A 80 4.93 25.60 -25.86
CA GLN A 80 6.32 26.06 -25.84
C GLN A 80 7.33 24.91 -25.91
N ARG A 81 7.05 23.75 -25.30
CA ARG A 81 7.86 22.52 -25.45
C ARG A 81 7.89 22.07 -26.90
N LEU A 82 6.72 21.96 -27.52
CA LEU A 82 6.60 21.63 -28.94
C LEU A 82 7.44 22.60 -29.79
N SER A 83 7.39 23.90 -29.56
CA SER A 83 8.17 24.87 -30.35
C SER A 83 9.69 24.64 -30.38
N LYS A 84 10.25 23.92 -29.39
CA LYS A 84 11.68 23.63 -29.27
C LYS A 84 12.12 22.27 -29.85
N LEU A 85 11.19 21.43 -30.29
CA LEU A 85 11.47 20.09 -30.84
C LEU A 85 11.77 20.13 -32.35
N SER A 86 12.66 19.25 -32.84
CA SER A 86 12.84 19.08 -34.28
C SER A 86 11.58 18.54 -34.94
N SER A 87 11.38 18.84 -36.22
CA SER A 87 10.20 18.38 -36.98
C SER A 87 10.08 16.85 -37.00
N GLU A 88 11.19 16.12 -37.12
CA GLU A 88 11.18 14.65 -37.10
C GLU A 88 10.71 14.13 -35.74
N PHE A 89 11.26 14.67 -34.65
CA PHE A 89 10.94 14.22 -33.31
C PHE A 89 9.50 14.57 -32.90
N LYS A 90 9.01 15.75 -33.31
CA LYS A 90 7.57 16.10 -33.21
C LYS A 90 6.69 15.08 -33.89
N SER A 91 7.05 14.67 -35.10
CA SER A 91 6.28 13.70 -35.88
C SER A 91 6.24 12.35 -35.17
N SER A 92 7.38 11.87 -34.67
CA SER A 92 7.45 10.64 -33.87
C SER A 92 6.53 10.71 -32.65
N LEU A 93 6.68 11.73 -31.80
CA LEU A 93 5.88 11.89 -30.58
C LEU A 93 4.36 12.00 -30.83
N ARG A 94 3.95 12.50 -32.01
CA ARG A 94 2.54 12.67 -32.38
C ARG A 94 1.85 11.37 -32.80
N THR A 95 2.59 10.34 -33.21
CA THR A 95 2.08 9.16 -33.92
C THR A 95 0.90 8.45 -33.23
N TYR A 96 0.97 8.24 -31.92
CA TYR A 96 -0.11 7.61 -31.14
C TYR A 96 -1.13 8.63 -30.65
N ALA A 97 -0.66 9.82 -30.23
CA ALA A 97 -1.50 10.88 -29.71
C ALA A 97 -2.55 11.34 -30.73
N SER A 98 -2.18 11.52 -32.01
CA SER A 98 -3.13 11.92 -33.06
C SER A 98 -4.22 10.88 -33.36
N ARG A 99 -4.06 9.66 -32.87
CA ARG A 99 -5.03 8.55 -33.03
C ARG A 99 -5.83 8.28 -31.76
N GLY A 100 -5.61 9.02 -30.68
CA GLY A 100 -6.30 8.72 -29.43
C GLY A 100 -5.72 7.55 -28.63
N ILE A 101 -4.48 7.13 -28.89
CA ILE A 101 -3.96 5.87 -28.34
C ILE A 101 -2.95 6.14 -27.23
N ILE A 102 -3.09 5.45 -26.10
CA ILE A 102 -2.02 5.31 -25.11
C ILE A 102 -1.48 3.89 -25.15
N ASN A 103 -0.16 3.72 -25.29
CA ASN A 103 0.49 2.41 -25.19
C ASN A 103 1.38 2.33 -23.95
N ASN A 104 1.24 1.24 -23.21
CA ASN A 104 2.06 0.89 -22.06
C ASN A 104 2.81 -0.41 -22.35
N ASP A 105 4.06 -0.50 -21.93
CA ASP A 105 4.85 -1.72 -22.05
C ASP A 105 5.03 -2.38 -20.68
N SER A 106 4.83 -3.70 -20.58
CA SER A 106 5.07 -4.52 -19.39
C SER A 106 6.13 -5.58 -19.68
N ASN A 107 7.16 -5.70 -18.82
CA ASN A 107 8.20 -6.72 -18.95
C ASN A 107 7.80 -8.07 -18.31
N THR A 108 6.53 -8.43 -18.41
CA THR A 108 5.99 -9.67 -17.86
C THR A 108 5.23 -10.41 -18.94
N THR A 109 5.11 -11.72 -18.78
CA THR A 109 4.05 -12.47 -19.45
C THR A 109 2.71 -12.01 -18.91
N TYR A 110 1.70 -11.96 -19.78
CA TYR A 110 0.34 -11.78 -19.32
C TYR A 110 -0.05 -12.98 -18.45
N ASN A 111 -0.50 -12.70 -17.23
CA ASN A 111 -1.17 -13.66 -16.37
C ASN A 111 -2.55 -13.07 -16.09
N LYS A 112 -3.61 -13.77 -16.51
CA LYS A 112 -4.96 -13.27 -16.32
C LYS A 112 -5.38 -13.47 -14.87
N ALA A 113 -5.80 -12.39 -14.21
CA ALA A 113 -6.38 -12.47 -12.88
C ALA A 113 -7.84 -12.98 -12.98
N VAL A 114 -8.28 -13.77 -11.99
CA VAL A 114 -9.63 -14.37 -11.97
C VAL A 114 -10.75 -13.33 -12.18
N TRP A 115 -10.55 -12.09 -11.72
CA TRP A 115 -11.56 -11.03 -11.68
C TRP A 115 -11.14 -9.77 -12.43
N GLU A 116 -10.27 -9.88 -13.44
CA GLU A 116 -9.72 -8.72 -14.16
C GLU A 116 -10.80 -7.80 -14.77
N PHE A 117 -11.99 -8.34 -15.06
CA PHE A 117 -13.06 -7.60 -15.75
C PHE A 117 -14.26 -7.26 -14.88
N ASP A 118 -14.43 -7.94 -13.75
CA ASP A 118 -15.51 -7.70 -12.78
C ASP A 118 -14.94 -7.49 -11.38
N ASN A 119 -14.67 -6.23 -11.05
CA ASN A 119 -14.11 -5.84 -9.77
C ASN A 119 -15.13 -5.82 -8.62
N THR A 120 -16.39 -6.21 -8.84
CA THR A 120 -17.37 -6.39 -7.75
C THR A 120 -16.98 -7.52 -6.79
N TYR A 121 -16.05 -8.39 -7.18
CA TYR A 121 -15.40 -9.39 -6.30
C TYR A 121 -14.28 -8.83 -5.43
N ALA A 122 -13.96 -7.54 -5.51
CA ALA A 122 -12.97 -6.89 -4.68
C ALA A 122 -13.64 -6.11 -3.52
N SER A 123 -12.84 -5.81 -2.48
CA SER A 123 -13.23 -4.86 -1.44
C SER A 123 -12.14 -3.84 -1.18
N GLY A 124 -12.52 -2.66 -0.68
CA GLY A 124 -11.60 -1.56 -0.41
C GLY A 124 -11.15 -0.83 -1.67
N SER A 125 -9.98 -0.17 -1.61
CA SER A 125 -9.50 0.67 -2.71
C SER A 125 -9.13 -0.14 -3.95
N PHE A 126 -9.37 0.45 -5.13
CA PHE A 126 -8.97 -0.15 -6.39
C PHE A 126 -7.45 -0.42 -6.44
N SER A 127 -7.09 -1.62 -6.90
CA SER A 127 -5.69 -2.01 -7.12
C SER A 127 -5.14 -1.40 -8.40
N SER A 128 -6.01 -1.13 -9.39
CA SER A 128 -5.69 -0.41 -10.61
C SER A 128 -6.77 0.61 -10.96
N GLU A 129 -6.38 1.72 -11.57
CA GLU A 129 -7.33 2.72 -12.05
C GLU A 129 -7.99 2.31 -13.40
N THR A 130 -7.57 1.22 -14.04
CA THR A 130 -8.33 0.60 -15.15
C THR A 130 -9.69 0.11 -14.66
N ASP A 131 -9.72 -0.42 -13.45
CA ASP A 131 -10.93 -0.92 -12.78
C ASP A 131 -12.00 0.17 -12.63
N LEU A 132 -11.57 1.38 -12.27
CA LEU A 132 -12.42 2.58 -12.16
C LEU A 132 -13.05 3.01 -13.50
N SER A 133 -12.41 2.70 -14.62
CA SER A 133 -12.84 3.17 -15.93
C SER A 133 -13.88 2.26 -16.62
N LEU A 134 -13.93 0.99 -16.20
CA LEU A 134 -14.79 -0.05 -16.76
C LEU A 134 -16.20 -0.05 -16.15
N ALA A 135 -16.31 0.35 -14.88
CA ALA A 135 -17.56 0.47 -14.16
C ALA A 135 -17.93 1.95 -13.95
N ASN A 136 -19.22 2.25 -13.88
CA ASN A 136 -19.69 3.61 -13.63
C ASN A 136 -19.91 3.83 -12.14
N LEU A 137 -19.24 4.82 -11.54
CA LEU A 137 -19.45 5.18 -10.13
C LEU A 137 -20.52 6.25 -10.00
N PHE A 138 -21.13 6.38 -8.81
CA PHE A 138 -22.07 7.46 -8.52
C PHE A 138 -21.43 8.84 -8.72
N LEU A 139 -20.23 9.00 -8.18
CA LEU A 139 -19.41 10.21 -8.20
C LEU A 139 -18.04 9.88 -8.76
N GLU A 140 -17.44 10.85 -9.42
CA GLU A 140 -16.04 10.81 -9.83
C GLU A 140 -15.30 12.01 -9.25
N TYR A 141 -13.98 11.88 -9.12
CA TYR A 141 -13.12 13.01 -8.82
C TYR A 141 -12.38 13.44 -10.08
N ARG A 142 -12.65 14.66 -10.54
CA ARG A 142 -12.05 15.23 -11.76
C ARG A 142 -10.84 16.09 -11.38
N PHE A 143 -9.77 15.97 -12.16
CA PHE A 143 -8.61 16.85 -12.09
C PHE A 143 -8.49 17.70 -13.35
N GLU A 144 -8.18 18.97 -13.17
CA GLU A 144 -7.90 19.93 -14.23
C GLU A 144 -6.55 20.63 -14.02
N GLY A 145 -5.97 21.13 -15.11
CA GLY A 145 -4.71 21.86 -15.11
C GLY A 145 -3.48 20.98 -15.32
N GLU A 146 -2.32 21.61 -15.19
CA GLU A 146 -1.02 20.95 -15.21
C GLU A 146 -0.23 21.43 -13.99
N LEU A 147 0.43 20.48 -13.32
CA LEU A 147 1.33 20.79 -12.24
C LEU A 147 2.58 21.49 -12.78
N SER A 148 2.90 22.67 -12.25
CA SER A 148 4.15 23.38 -12.53
C SER A 148 4.90 23.65 -11.23
N THR A 149 6.22 23.51 -11.28
CA THR A 149 7.09 23.74 -10.13
C THR A 149 8.27 24.63 -10.49
N VAL A 150 8.77 25.39 -9.51
CA VAL A 150 10.03 26.14 -9.60
C VAL A 150 10.96 25.63 -8.50
N THR A 151 12.21 25.34 -8.86
CA THR A 151 13.22 24.90 -7.90
C THR A 151 14.24 26.01 -7.69
N VAL A 152 14.49 26.37 -6.44
CA VAL A 152 15.49 27.37 -6.05
C VAL A 152 16.48 26.77 -5.07
N GLU A 153 17.74 27.18 -5.13
CA GLU A 153 18.71 26.86 -4.07
C GLU A 153 18.62 27.90 -2.96
N VAL A 154 18.41 27.44 -1.74
CA VAL A 154 18.40 28.24 -0.51
C VAL A 154 19.50 27.76 0.41
N LEU A 155 20.13 28.68 1.14
CA LEU A 155 21.12 28.33 2.15
C LEU A 155 20.40 28.05 3.47
N GLU A 156 20.36 26.81 3.93
CA GLU A 156 19.83 26.41 5.25
C GLU A 156 20.97 25.79 6.07
N ASP A 157 21.21 26.30 7.29
CA ASP A 157 22.26 25.81 8.19
C ASP A 157 23.67 25.71 7.54
N ASN A 158 24.02 26.66 6.66
CA ASN A 158 25.25 26.69 5.85
C ASN A 158 25.37 25.57 4.79
N VAL A 159 24.26 24.94 4.42
CA VAL A 159 24.19 23.94 3.35
C VAL A 159 23.26 24.47 2.25
N ASN A 160 23.66 24.36 0.98
CA ASN A 160 22.76 24.61 -0.13
C ASN A 160 21.69 23.51 -0.16
N VAL A 161 20.43 23.90 0.03
CA VAL A 161 19.26 23.04 -0.05
C VAL A 161 18.43 23.47 -1.25
N SER A 162 18.07 22.51 -2.09
CA SER A 162 17.18 22.75 -3.23
C SER A 162 15.72 22.68 -2.76
N LYS A 163 14.99 23.79 -2.84
CA LYS A 163 13.57 23.88 -2.46
C LYS A 163 12.71 23.99 -3.71
N THR A 164 11.69 23.14 -3.81
CA THR A 164 10.74 23.13 -4.94
C THR A 164 9.41 23.73 -4.50
N TYR A 165 8.91 24.70 -5.27
CA TYR A 165 7.68 25.45 -5.03
C TYR A 165 6.65 25.12 -6.12
N TYR A 166 5.38 24.98 -5.77
CA TYR A 166 4.29 24.73 -6.72
C TYR A 166 3.76 26.05 -7.27
N THR A 167 4.10 26.41 -8.50
CA THR A 167 3.63 27.66 -9.12
C THR A 167 2.27 27.50 -9.79
N SER A 168 1.87 26.27 -10.11
CA SER A 168 0.53 25.91 -10.58
C SER A 168 0.16 24.53 -10.04
N PRO A 169 -0.93 24.38 -9.27
CA PRO A 169 -1.38 23.09 -8.75
C PRO A 169 -2.30 22.41 -9.76
N LEU A 170 -2.55 21.13 -9.53
CA LEU A 170 -3.70 20.44 -10.10
C LEU A 170 -4.95 20.81 -9.31
N VAL A 171 -6.02 21.10 -10.03
CA VAL A 171 -7.27 21.55 -9.43
C VAL A 171 -8.28 20.41 -9.48
N GLY A 172 -8.74 19.99 -8.32
CA GLY A 172 -9.69 18.91 -8.12
C GLY A 172 -11.13 19.35 -7.97
N SER A 173 -12.10 18.55 -8.39
CA SER A 173 -13.50 18.72 -8.02
C SER A 173 -14.26 17.40 -8.06
N LEU A 174 -15.30 17.25 -7.23
CA LEU A 174 -16.27 16.17 -7.37
C LEU A 174 -17.10 16.39 -8.64
N LYS A 175 -17.50 15.29 -9.27
CA LYS A 175 -18.31 15.24 -10.48
C LYS A 175 -19.44 14.23 -10.33
N LEU A 176 -20.64 14.57 -10.77
CA LEU A 176 -21.77 13.66 -10.85
C LEU A 176 -21.60 12.76 -12.09
N SER A 177 -21.56 11.44 -11.91
CA SER A 177 -21.34 10.49 -13.00
C SER A 177 -22.58 9.60 -13.22
N ALA A 178 -22.62 8.40 -12.64
CA ALA A 178 -23.80 7.55 -12.72
C ALA A 178 -25.02 8.10 -11.96
N ALA A 179 -24.78 8.96 -10.96
CA ALA A 179 -25.81 9.77 -10.35
C ALA A 179 -25.96 11.10 -11.10
N ASP A 180 -27.19 11.57 -11.28
CA ASP A 180 -27.45 12.92 -11.82
C ASP A 180 -27.77 13.94 -10.71
N ALA A 181 -27.97 13.48 -9.47
CA ALA A 181 -28.13 14.31 -8.28
C ALA A 181 -27.83 13.53 -6.99
N MET A 182 -27.42 14.27 -5.95
CA MET A 182 -27.44 13.83 -4.56
C MET A 182 -28.59 14.52 -3.82
N VAL A 183 -29.46 13.74 -3.18
CA VAL A 183 -30.55 14.26 -2.36
C VAL A 183 -30.25 13.96 -0.89
N LEU A 184 -30.17 15.01 -0.08
CA LEU A 184 -29.93 14.92 1.36
C LEU A 184 -31.26 15.06 2.10
N VAL A 185 -31.49 14.24 3.12
CA VAL A 185 -32.62 14.41 4.04
C VAL A 185 -32.11 15.09 5.31
N VAL A 186 -32.48 16.35 5.51
CA VAL A 186 -32.09 17.17 6.68
C VAL A 186 -33.36 17.55 7.43
N ASP A 187 -33.45 17.16 8.69
CA ASP A 187 -34.63 17.40 9.54
C ASP A 187 -35.97 16.96 8.88
N GLY A 188 -35.91 15.87 8.11
CA GLY A 188 -37.06 15.32 7.38
C GLY A 188 -37.39 15.99 6.04
N GLN A 189 -36.62 17.01 5.63
CA GLN A 189 -36.78 17.70 4.34
C GLN A 189 -35.73 17.29 3.32
N GLU A 190 -36.12 17.20 2.05
CA GLU A 190 -35.23 16.87 0.93
C GLU A 190 -34.52 18.14 0.43
N VAL A 191 -33.18 18.12 0.40
CA VAL A 191 -32.33 19.14 -0.22
C VAL A 191 -31.59 18.50 -1.40
N VAL A 192 -31.75 19.06 -2.60
CA VAL A 192 -31.27 18.46 -3.86
C VAL A 192 -30.03 19.19 -4.37
N PHE A 193 -28.96 18.43 -4.63
CA PHE A 193 -27.72 18.88 -5.25
C PHE A 193 -27.55 18.18 -6.61
N ASP A 194 -27.92 18.87 -7.69
CA ASP A 194 -27.95 18.36 -9.06
C ASP A 194 -26.99 19.12 -9.99
N SER A 195 -26.02 19.82 -9.41
CA SER A 195 -24.90 20.44 -10.12
C SER A 195 -23.57 19.90 -9.57
N ASP A 196 -22.57 19.88 -10.43
CA ASP A 196 -21.17 19.64 -10.11
C ASP A 196 -20.26 20.81 -10.52
N ASP A 197 -20.83 22.02 -10.61
CA ASP A 197 -20.07 23.26 -10.81
C ASP A 197 -18.94 23.37 -9.79
N ALA A 198 -17.78 23.90 -10.20
CA ALA A 198 -16.58 24.05 -9.37
C ALA A 198 -15.70 25.18 -9.92
N GLU A 199 -16.29 26.36 -10.11
CA GLU A 199 -15.66 27.49 -10.78
C GLU A 199 -14.67 28.28 -9.92
N VAL A 200 -14.73 28.14 -8.59
CA VAL A 200 -13.89 28.88 -7.65
C VAL A 200 -12.60 28.10 -7.40
N ARG A 201 -11.49 28.68 -7.87
CA ARG A 201 -10.15 28.10 -7.68
C ARG A 201 -9.48 28.72 -6.45
N PRO A 202 -8.79 27.93 -5.61
CA PRO A 202 -7.99 28.48 -4.52
C PRO A 202 -6.89 29.42 -5.02
N GLU A 203 -6.63 30.48 -4.25
CA GLU A 203 -5.53 31.41 -4.51
C GLU A 203 -4.19 30.82 -4.05
N ALA A 204 -3.10 31.33 -4.63
CA ALA A 204 -1.75 30.99 -4.18
C ALA A 204 -1.56 31.42 -2.73
N ALA A 205 -0.86 30.61 -1.94
CA ALA A 205 -0.75 30.82 -0.50
C ALA A 205 0.23 31.96 -0.16
N GLU A 206 1.36 32.03 -0.87
CA GLU A 206 2.48 32.92 -0.58
C GLU A 206 3.20 33.30 -1.89
N SER A 207 4.15 34.24 -1.80
CA SER A 207 5.01 34.62 -2.93
C SER A 207 6.47 34.75 -2.51
N PHE A 208 7.40 34.52 -3.43
CA PHE A 208 8.83 34.73 -3.21
C PHE A 208 9.48 35.42 -4.41
N GLU A 209 10.55 36.18 -4.15
CA GLU A 209 11.39 36.78 -5.19
C GLU A 209 12.56 35.85 -5.54
N HIS A 210 12.76 35.58 -6.82
CA HIS A 210 13.94 34.87 -7.31
C HIS A 210 14.36 35.41 -8.66
N GLU A 211 15.65 35.71 -8.82
CA GLU A 211 16.22 36.30 -10.05
C GLU A 211 15.48 37.56 -10.57
N GLY A 212 14.91 38.35 -9.65
CA GLY A 212 14.17 39.58 -9.97
C GLY A 212 12.74 39.34 -10.52
N GLN A 213 12.21 38.12 -10.36
CA GLN A 213 10.81 37.79 -10.63
C GLN A 213 10.10 37.36 -9.35
N THR A 214 8.90 37.88 -9.14
CA THR A 214 7.97 37.41 -8.10
C THR A 214 7.25 36.16 -8.57
N TYR A 215 7.37 35.08 -7.82
CA TYR A 215 6.60 33.85 -8.03
C TYR A 215 5.56 33.68 -6.93
N SER A 216 4.29 33.59 -7.31
CA SER A 216 3.24 33.10 -6.41
C SER A 216 3.26 31.58 -6.38
N TYR A 217 3.09 30.99 -5.20
CA TYR A 217 3.13 29.54 -5.04
C TYR A 217 2.03 28.99 -4.11
N TYR A 218 1.70 27.75 -4.35
CA TYR A 218 0.74 26.95 -3.61
C TYR A 218 1.48 26.06 -2.62
N LYS A 219 0.87 25.80 -1.47
CA LYS A 219 1.44 24.90 -0.45
C LYS A 219 1.40 23.43 -0.88
N ASN A 220 0.47 23.09 -1.77
CA ASN A 220 0.23 21.74 -2.24
C ASN A 220 0.30 21.65 -3.76
N PRO A 221 0.71 20.48 -4.30
CA PRO A 221 0.60 20.21 -5.73
C PRO A 221 -0.84 20.10 -6.20
N TYR A 222 -1.79 20.03 -5.27
CA TYR A 222 -3.18 19.78 -5.54
C TYR A 222 -4.04 20.66 -4.65
N VAL A 223 -5.09 21.22 -5.22
CA VAL A 223 -6.05 22.06 -4.52
C VAL A 223 -7.47 21.71 -4.97
N GLU A 224 -8.45 21.80 -4.08
CA GLU A 224 -9.85 21.55 -4.43
C GLU A 224 -10.52 22.85 -4.91
N ALA A 225 -11.16 22.82 -6.07
CA ALA A 225 -12.07 23.86 -6.49
C ALA A 225 -13.41 23.74 -5.75
N THR A 226 -14.01 24.89 -5.46
CA THR A 226 -15.33 25.01 -4.84
C THR A 226 -16.31 25.70 -5.78
N SER A 227 -17.57 25.81 -5.38
CA SER A 227 -18.59 26.51 -6.16
C SER A 227 -19.42 27.47 -5.33
N ASN A 228 -19.79 28.58 -5.95
CA ASN A 228 -20.79 29.51 -5.41
C ASN A 228 -22.23 29.04 -5.70
N ASN A 229 -22.43 28.05 -6.57
CA ASN A 229 -23.74 27.47 -6.80
C ASN A 229 -24.14 26.61 -5.59
N GLU A 230 -25.12 27.06 -4.81
CA GLU A 230 -25.59 26.35 -3.60
C GLU A 230 -26.16 24.95 -3.88
N ARG A 231 -26.52 24.64 -5.13
CA ARG A 231 -26.97 23.30 -5.58
C ARG A 231 -25.82 22.41 -6.04
N SER A 232 -24.58 22.92 -6.07
CA SER A 232 -23.41 22.13 -6.44
C SER A 232 -22.96 21.23 -5.29
N ILE A 233 -22.56 19.99 -5.62
CA ILE A 233 -21.88 19.08 -4.67
C ILE A 233 -20.47 19.58 -4.27
N ASN A 234 -19.94 20.61 -4.92
CA ASN A 234 -18.68 21.27 -4.55
C ASN A 234 -18.87 22.56 -3.73
N SER A 235 -20.11 22.87 -3.31
CA SER A 235 -20.41 24.08 -2.53
C SER A 235 -20.21 23.89 -1.02
N GLN A 236 -20.01 25.00 -0.30
CA GLN A 236 -20.00 24.95 1.17
C GLN A 236 -21.36 24.53 1.74
N ASN A 237 -22.46 24.96 1.09
CA ASN A 237 -23.81 24.54 1.47
C ASN A 237 -23.97 23.02 1.44
N PHE A 238 -23.42 22.32 0.43
CA PHE A 238 -23.43 20.87 0.39
C PHE A 238 -22.75 20.25 1.61
N LYS A 239 -21.54 20.71 1.97
CA LYS A 239 -20.79 20.21 3.13
C LYS A 239 -21.57 20.42 4.44
N ASP A 240 -22.16 21.60 4.61
CA ASP A 240 -22.92 21.97 5.80
C ASP A 240 -24.22 21.17 5.95
N GLN A 241 -24.92 20.90 4.85
CA GLN A 241 -26.15 20.08 4.86
C GLN A 241 -25.82 18.60 5.05
N LEU A 242 -24.74 18.11 4.43
CA LEU A 242 -24.32 16.70 4.53
C LEU A 242 -23.94 16.31 5.96
N ALA A 243 -23.27 17.22 6.69
CA ALA A 243 -22.94 17.00 8.10
C ALA A 243 -24.18 16.81 9.00
N LYS A 244 -25.32 17.39 8.60
CA LYS A 244 -26.59 17.39 9.36
C LYS A 244 -27.57 16.31 8.91
N SER A 245 -27.41 15.78 7.70
CA SER A 245 -28.40 14.87 7.13
C SER A 245 -28.54 13.56 7.92
N SER A 246 -29.70 12.93 7.79
CA SER A 246 -29.97 11.57 8.29
C SER A 246 -29.87 10.52 7.19
N GLU A 247 -29.97 10.95 5.93
CA GLU A 247 -30.01 10.09 4.75
C GLU A 247 -29.44 10.82 3.53
N VAL A 248 -28.74 10.08 2.67
CA VAL A 248 -28.16 10.50 1.40
C VAL A 248 -28.73 9.57 0.34
N ARG A 249 -29.25 10.14 -0.74
CA ARG A 249 -29.77 9.40 -1.88
C ARG A 249 -29.03 9.78 -3.14
N PHE A 250 -28.51 8.80 -3.85
CA PHE A 250 -27.95 8.99 -5.18
C PHE A 250 -29.03 8.71 -6.21
N ARG A 251 -29.48 9.74 -6.93
CA ARG A 251 -30.48 9.57 -8.00
C ARG A 251 -29.79 9.04 -9.25
N ILE A 252 -30.18 7.85 -9.71
CA ILE A 252 -29.51 7.16 -10.81
C ILE A 252 -29.95 7.73 -12.15
N ARG A 253 -28.97 8.01 -13.00
CA ARG A 253 -29.15 8.56 -14.34
C ARG A 253 -29.92 7.59 -15.26
N PRO A 254 -31.11 7.94 -15.77
CA PRO A 254 -32.00 7.01 -16.47
C PRO A 254 -31.57 6.64 -17.90
N GLU A 255 -30.69 7.43 -18.51
CA GLU A 255 -30.16 7.21 -19.87
C GLU A 255 -28.89 6.35 -19.91
N GLN A 256 -28.27 6.08 -18.76
CA GLN A 256 -27.06 5.28 -18.70
C GLN A 256 -27.37 3.80 -19.00
N VAL A 257 -26.57 3.21 -19.87
CA VAL A 257 -26.74 1.83 -20.35
C VAL A 257 -25.48 1.01 -20.18
N TRP A 258 -25.66 -0.30 -20.18
CA TRP A 258 -24.58 -1.28 -20.24
C TRP A 258 -24.18 -1.54 -21.70
N VAL A 259 -22.88 -1.77 -21.95
CA VAL A 259 -22.32 -2.20 -23.24
C VAL A 259 -21.62 -3.55 -23.10
N ASP A 260 -21.54 -4.30 -24.19
CA ASP A 260 -20.80 -5.56 -24.24
C ASP A 260 -19.28 -5.35 -24.47
N LYS A 261 -18.50 -6.43 -24.52
CA LYS A 261 -17.07 -6.40 -24.86
C LYS A 261 -16.73 -5.83 -26.24
N ASN A 262 -17.71 -5.70 -27.14
CA ASN A 262 -17.56 -5.12 -28.47
C ASN A 262 -17.94 -3.63 -28.49
N GLY A 263 -18.37 -3.07 -27.35
CA GLY A 263 -18.87 -1.71 -27.22
C GLY A 263 -20.28 -1.51 -27.78
N GLN A 264 -21.02 -2.59 -28.03
CA GLN A 264 -22.39 -2.52 -28.51
C GLN A 264 -23.34 -2.18 -27.36
N LYS A 265 -24.24 -1.23 -27.60
CA LYS A 265 -25.30 -0.88 -26.66
C LYS A 265 -26.21 -2.08 -26.40
N THR A 266 -26.39 -2.42 -25.12
CA THR A 266 -27.37 -3.44 -24.70
C THR A 266 -28.74 -2.81 -24.40
N GLU A 267 -29.75 -3.65 -24.16
CA GLU A 267 -31.07 -3.19 -23.69
C GLU A 267 -31.09 -2.84 -22.19
N TYR A 268 -30.07 -3.26 -21.44
CA TYR A 268 -30.02 -3.12 -19.98
C TYR A 268 -29.55 -1.73 -19.57
N LYS A 269 -30.29 -1.14 -18.63
CA LYS A 269 -29.97 0.17 -18.05
C LYS A 269 -29.19 0.00 -16.75
N VAL A 270 -28.42 1.03 -16.41
CA VAL A 270 -27.86 1.14 -15.06
C VAL A 270 -28.98 1.56 -14.11
N THR A 271 -29.15 0.82 -13.01
CA THR A 271 -30.25 1.01 -12.04
C THR A 271 -29.76 1.10 -10.60
N ALA A 272 -30.62 1.51 -9.65
CA ALA A 272 -30.25 1.51 -8.24
C ALA A 272 -30.04 0.10 -7.68
N GLU A 273 -30.74 -0.89 -8.25
CA GLU A 273 -30.57 -2.31 -7.96
C GLU A 273 -29.14 -2.78 -8.27
N ASP A 274 -28.52 -2.25 -9.32
CA ASP A 274 -27.18 -2.68 -9.74
C ASP A 274 -26.14 -2.43 -8.64
N TYR A 275 -26.23 -1.27 -7.96
CA TYR A 275 -25.34 -0.91 -6.87
C TYR A 275 -25.65 -1.68 -5.58
N TYR A 276 -26.93 -1.98 -5.33
CA TYR A 276 -27.30 -2.87 -4.23
C TYR A 276 -26.66 -4.24 -4.43
N LEU A 277 -26.85 -4.88 -5.59
CA LEU A 277 -26.26 -6.19 -5.86
C LEU A 277 -24.73 -6.15 -5.87
N GLY A 278 -24.13 -5.07 -6.36
CA GLY A 278 -22.69 -4.84 -6.26
C GLY A 278 -22.17 -4.87 -4.83
N TYR A 279 -22.78 -4.08 -3.95
CA TYR A 279 -22.44 -4.07 -2.53
C TYR A 279 -22.66 -5.43 -1.87
N MET A 280 -23.77 -6.09 -2.17
CA MET A 280 -24.03 -7.43 -1.65
C MET A 280 -22.99 -8.45 -2.12
N LYS A 281 -22.47 -8.32 -3.34
CA LYS A 281 -21.46 -9.21 -3.90
C LYS A 281 -20.13 -9.06 -3.17
N THR A 282 -19.78 -7.85 -2.73
CA THR A 282 -18.66 -7.64 -1.80
C THR A 282 -18.89 -8.31 -0.44
N GLN A 283 -20.13 -8.35 0.07
CA GLN A 283 -20.43 -9.07 1.32
C GLN A 283 -20.23 -10.60 1.19
N PHE A 284 -20.33 -11.15 -0.03
CA PHE A 284 -20.11 -12.57 -0.31
C PHE A 284 -18.63 -13.00 -0.24
N LEU A 285 -17.70 -12.05 -0.09
CA LEU A 285 -16.33 -12.35 0.34
C LEU A 285 -16.33 -13.12 1.68
N THR A 286 -17.32 -12.87 2.54
CA THR A 286 -17.53 -13.62 3.78
C THR A 286 -18.19 -14.96 3.50
N THR A 287 -17.45 -16.05 3.71
CA THR A 287 -17.90 -17.41 3.34
C THR A 287 -19.17 -17.84 4.06
N THR A 288 -19.31 -17.53 5.35
CA THR A 288 -20.53 -17.86 6.12
C THR A 288 -21.75 -17.14 5.56
N TYR A 289 -21.61 -15.85 5.25
CA TYR A 289 -22.67 -15.04 4.66
C TYR A 289 -23.08 -15.56 3.28
N ARG A 290 -22.12 -15.79 2.38
CA ARG A 290 -22.36 -16.35 1.04
C ARG A 290 -23.17 -17.66 1.08
N ARG A 291 -22.82 -18.58 1.99
CA ARG A 291 -23.49 -19.88 2.12
C ARG A 291 -24.89 -19.76 2.71
N GLN A 292 -25.10 -18.84 3.65
CA GLN A 292 -26.45 -18.53 4.17
C GLN A 292 -27.37 -17.95 3.09
N GLN A 293 -26.79 -17.29 2.08
CA GLN A 293 -27.52 -16.63 0.99
C GLN A 293 -27.60 -17.47 -0.30
N GLY A 294 -27.44 -18.80 -0.18
CA GLY A 294 -27.71 -19.76 -1.25
C GLY A 294 -26.49 -20.22 -2.06
N GLY A 295 -25.28 -19.88 -1.63
CA GLY A 295 -24.04 -20.56 -2.02
C GLY A 295 -23.81 -21.86 -1.22
N SER A 296 -22.79 -22.63 -1.57
CA SER A 296 -22.44 -23.87 -0.85
C SER A 296 -20.96 -24.21 -0.98
N GLN A 297 -20.45 -25.07 -0.10
CA GLN A 297 -19.09 -25.59 -0.22
C GLN A 297 -18.89 -26.34 -1.55
N GLU A 298 -19.88 -27.12 -1.97
CA GLU A 298 -19.81 -27.88 -3.22
C GLU A 298 -19.73 -26.95 -4.44
N LEU A 299 -20.43 -25.80 -4.41
CA LEU A 299 -20.37 -24.77 -5.44
C LEU A 299 -19.02 -24.06 -5.44
N ASP A 300 -18.53 -23.67 -4.25
CA ASP A 300 -17.21 -23.08 -4.04
C ASP A 300 -16.10 -24.01 -4.61
N GLU A 301 -16.14 -25.30 -4.28
CA GLU A 301 -15.19 -26.30 -4.77
C GLU A 301 -15.31 -26.55 -6.28
N ALA A 302 -16.53 -26.56 -6.82
CA ALA A 302 -16.77 -26.73 -8.24
C ALA A 302 -16.14 -25.60 -9.05
N LEU A 303 -16.31 -24.36 -8.60
CA LEU A 303 -15.73 -23.20 -9.25
C LEU A 303 -14.20 -23.16 -9.09
N LYS A 304 -13.66 -23.44 -7.89
CA LYS A 304 -12.20 -23.50 -7.69
C LYS A 304 -11.48 -24.46 -8.67
N GLN A 305 -12.12 -25.58 -9.01
CA GLN A 305 -11.54 -26.57 -9.94
C GLN A 305 -11.39 -26.03 -11.37
N THR A 306 -12.10 -24.97 -11.72
CA THR A 306 -12.23 -24.49 -13.09
C THR A 306 -11.47 -23.21 -13.33
N LEU A 307 -11.00 -22.54 -12.28
CA LEU A 307 -10.20 -21.33 -12.36
C LEU A 307 -8.73 -21.67 -12.63
N GLU A 308 -8.13 -20.93 -13.55
CA GLU A 308 -6.70 -21.01 -13.91
C GLU A 308 -5.82 -20.79 -12.68
N GLU A 309 -6.17 -19.79 -11.86
CA GLU A 309 -5.63 -19.58 -10.53
C GLU A 309 -6.40 -20.43 -9.49
N SER A 310 -6.01 -21.70 -9.35
CA SER A 310 -6.56 -22.63 -8.35
C SER A 310 -6.40 -22.20 -6.87
N ASN A 311 -5.80 -21.03 -6.65
CA ASN A 311 -5.30 -20.55 -5.36
C ASN A 311 -6.03 -19.30 -4.86
N THR A 312 -7.16 -18.93 -5.48
CA THR A 312 -7.98 -17.82 -4.96
C THR A 312 -8.50 -18.14 -3.55
N SER A 313 -8.22 -17.24 -2.61
CA SER A 313 -8.71 -17.38 -1.23
C SER A 313 -10.19 -17.03 -1.08
N LEU A 314 -10.83 -16.46 -2.11
CA LEU A 314 -12.22 -16.01 -2.06
C LEU A 314 -13.21 -17.09 -1.57
N PHE A 315 -12.96 -18.32 -2.02
CA PHE A 315 -13.83 -19.47 -1.77
C PHE A 315 -13.30 -20.37 -0.64
N ASP A 316 -12.36 -19.89 0.18
CA ASP A 316 -11.85 -20.62 1.35
C ASP A 316 -12.84 -20.59 2.51
N GLU A 317 -12.75 -21.56 3.43
CA GLU A 317 -13.72 -21.73 4.51
C GLU A 317 -13.79 -20.53 5.49
N LYS A 318 -12.72 -19.75 5.59
CA LYS A 318 -12.55 -18.69 6.60
C LYS A 318 -12.41 -17.29 6.03
N THR A 319 -12.72 -17.10 4.74
CA THR A 319 -12.62 -15.78 4.11
C THR A 319 -13.70 -14.86 4.66
N GLN A 320 -13.32 -13.62 4.94
CA GLN A 320 -14.17 -12.58 5.53
C GLN A 320 -13.90 -11.25 4.82
N ASN A 321 -14.95 -10.45 4.63
CA ASN A 321 -14.80 -9.05 4.25
C ASN A 321 -14.29 -8.26 5.46
N LYS A 322 -12.99 -7.95 5.45
CA LYS A 322 -12.32 -7.23 6.55
C LYS A 322 -12.63 -5.74 6.60
N ASN A 323 -13.27 -5.17 5.58
CA ASN A 323 -13.52 -3.73 5.49
C ASN A 323 -14.92 -3.32 5.98
N ASN A 324 -15.74 -4.26 6.45
CA ASN A 324 -17.11 -3.98 6.90
C ASN A 324 -17.17 -3.00 8.09
N TYR A 325 -16.13 -2.99 8.93
CA TYR A 325 -16.03 -2.09 10.08
C TYR A 325 -15.95 -0.59 9.70
N LEU A 326 -15.61 -0.28 8.45
CA LEU A 326 -15.49 1.11 7.98
C LEU A 326 -16.83 1.84 7.93
N LEU A 327 -17.91 1.15 7.58
CA LEU A 327 -19.24 1.77 7.50
C LEU A 327 -19.71 2.33 8.86
N PRO A 328 -19.73 1.54 9.96
CA PRO A 328 -20.10 2.09 11.27
C PRO A 328 -19.07 3.11 11.80
N LEU A 329 -17.80 3.06 11.38
CA LEU A 329 -16.80 4.10 11.73
C LEU A 329 -17.22 5.50 11.26
N PHE A 330 -17.87 5.57 10.09
CA PHE A 330 -18.41 6.82 9.52
C PHE A 330 -19.90 7.05 9.83
N ASN A 331 -20.45 6.33 10.81
CA ASN A 331 -21.85 6.36 11.22
C ASN A 331 -22.85 5.96 10.11
N ILE A 332 -22.45 5.05 9.21
CA ILE A 332 -23.32 4.47 8.19
C ILE A 332 -23.98 3.20 8.73
N ASP A 333 -25.30 3.09 8.56
CA ASP A 333 -26.11 1.98 9.03
C ASP A 333 -26.00 0.78 8.07
N GLN A 334 -24.96 -0.04 8.27
CA GLN A 334 -24.67 -1.21 7.43
C GLN A 334 -25.86 -2.18 7.32
N PRO A 335 -26.58 -2.56 8.41
CA PRO A 335 -27.76 -3.42 8.28
C PRO A 335 -28.80 -2.89 7.29
N LYS A 336 -29.02 -1.57 7.25
CA LYS A 336 -29.94 -0.95 6.29
C LYS A 336 -29.40 -0.98 4.86
N LEU A 337 -28.09 -0.91 4.64
CA LEU A 337 -27.49 -1.08 3.31
C LEU A 337 -27.62 -2.52 2.77
N MET A 338 -27.70 -3.50 3.67
CA MET A 338 -27.93 -4.89 3.30
C MET A 338 -29.42 -5.21 3.09
N ASP A 339 -30.32 -4.29 3.44
CA ASP A 339 -31.75 -4.40 3.21
C ASP A 339 -32.11 -3.71 1.90
N ARG A 340 -32.53 -4.52 0.93
CA ARG A 340 -32.95 -4.07 -0.40
C ARG A 340 -34.03 -2.99 -0.34
N GLU A 341 -35.03 -3.14 0.53
CA GLU A 341 -36.16 -2.21 0.62
C GLU A 341 -35.74 -0.86 1.22
N GLN A 342 -34.69 -0.84 2.02
CA GLN A 342 -34.13 0.36 2.63
C GLN A 342 -33.13 1.08 1.71
N THR A 343 -32.52 0.34 0.77
CA THR A 343 -31.43 0.80 -0.08
C THR A 343 -31.89 1.21 -1.48
N VAL A 344 -32.88 0.52 -2.05
CA VAL A 344 -33.40 0.78 -3.40
C VAL A 344 -34.76 1.46 -3.31
N LEU A 345 -34.79 2.77 -3.59
CA LEU A 345 -36.02 3.56 -3.57
C LEU A 345 -36.44 3.94 -5.00
N LYS A 346 -37.70 3.68 -5.35
CA LYS A 346 -38.32 4.19 -6.59
C LYS A 346 -39.38 5.21 -6.25
N LYS A 347 -39.20 6.45 -6.68
CA LYS A 347 -40.11 7.58 -6.40
C LYS A 347 -40.13 8.52 -7.61
N ASP A 348 -41.31 8.96 -8.03
CA ASP A 348 -41.48 9.93 -9.13
C ASP A 348 -40.81 9.53 -10.45
N ASN A 349 -40.86 8.24 -10.80
CA ASN A 349 -40.22 7.65 -11.99
C ASN A 349 -38.67 7.79 -11.98
N GLN A 350 -38.09 8.01 -10.81
CA GLN A 350 -36.66 8.04 -10.55
C GLN A 350 -36.27 6.89 -9.63
N GLU A 351 -35.05 6.41 -9.76
CA GLU A 351 -34.48 5.40 -8.88
C GLU A 351 -33.36 6.00 -8.04
N TYR A 352 -33.27 5.59 -6.78
CA TYR A 352 -32.31 6.09 -5.83
C TYR A 352 -31.61 4.94 -5.11
N TYR A 353 -30.29 5.05 -4.98
CA TYR A 353 -29.52 4.28 -4.01
C TYR A 353 -29.42 5.07 -2.70
N VAL A 354 -29.83 4.47 -1.59
CA VAL A 354 -30.07 5.17 -0.31
C VAL A 354 -29.06 4.71 0.73
N VAL A 355 -28.39 5.67 1.37
CA VAL A 355 -27.48 5.46 2.50
C VAL A 355 -28.00 6.19 3.73
N LYS A 356 -28.12 5.49 4.85
CA LYS A 356 -28.72 6.01 6.09
C LYS A 356 -27.69 6.11 7.21
N ARG A 357 -27.83 7.14 8.04
CA ARG A 357 -27.04 7.30 9.26
C ARG A 357 -27.53 6.34 10.35
N VAL A 358 -26.60 5.85 11.17
CA VAL A 358 -26.93 5.07 12.38
C VAL A 358 -27.85 5.88 13.28
N GLN A 359 -28.92 5.24 13.77
CA GLN A 359 -29.88 5.87 14.66
C GLN A 359 -29.21 6.33 15.97
N GLY A 360 -29.51 7.55 16.41
CA GLY A 360 -28.94 8.12 17.63
C GLY A 360 -27.54 8.73 17.49
N ALA A 361 -26.86 8.55 16.35
CA ALA A 361 -25.61 9.27 16.08
C ALA A 361 -25.87 10.78 15.98
N THR A 362 -25.07 11.56 16.71
CA THR A 362 -25.19 13.03 16.82
C THR A 362 -24.53 13.79 15.68
N SER A 363 -23.63 13.13 14.93
CA SER A 363 -22.95 13.72 13.77
C SER A 363 -22.79 12.68 12.65
N TRP A 364 -22.84 13.14 11.41
CA TRP A 364 -22.50 12.32 10.25
C TRP A 364 -21.08 12.63 9.79
N LYS A 365 -20.24 11.60 9.62
CA LYS A 365 -18.92 11.71 8.98
C LYS A 365 -18.95 11.25 7.51
N PHE A 366 -20.08 11.46 6.83
CA PHE A 366 -20.23 10.97 5.45
C PHE A 366 -19.24 11.61 4.50
N TYR A 367 -18.91 12.89 4.71
CA TYR A 367 -17.96 13.58 3.84
C TYR A 367 -16.57 12.91 3.87
N ASP A 368 -16.10 12.50 5.05
CA ASP A 368 -14.85 11.74 5.20
C ASP A 368 -14.95 10.36 4.50
N PHE A 369 -16.14 9.76 4.52
CA PHE A 369 -16.43 8.55 3.76
C PHE A 369 -16.60 8.77 2.25
N LEU A 370 -16.93 9.97 1.78
CA LEU A 370 -17.06 10.24 0.33
C LEU A 370 -15.72 10.02 -0.37
N ASP A 371 -14.59 10.39 0.26
CA ASP A 371 -13.24 10.11 -0.25
C ASP A 371 -12.99 8.60 -0.44
N SER A 372 -13.63 7.81 0.41
CA SER A 372 -13.69 6.35 0.29
C SER A 372 -14.69 5.89 -0.78
N PHE A 373 -15.84 6.55 -0.96
CA PHE A 373 -16.94 6.07 -1.79
C PHE A 373 -16.63 6.09 -3.29
N TYR A 374 -15.98 7.15 -3.80
CA TYR A 374 -15.61 7.22 -5.23
C TYR A 374 -14.31 6.46 -5.55
N ASN A 375 -13.65 5.86 -4.55
CA ASN A 375 -12.39 5.14 -4.71
C ASN A 375 -12.44 3.68 -4.21
N LYS A 376 -13.62 3.16 -3.84
CA LYS A 376 -13.80 1.80 -3.33
C LYS A 376 -14.55 0.90 -4.30
N ALA A 377 -14.08 -0.34 -4.39
CA ALA A 377 -14.72 -1.40 -5.17
C ALA A 377 -16.04 -1.88 -4.56
N ASP A 378 -16.28 -1.59 -3.27
CA ASP A 378 -17.45 -2.05 -2.50
C ASP A 378 -18.79 -1.57 -3.07
N PHE A 379 -18.80 -0.53 -3.90
CA PHE A 379 -20.01 0.09 -4.45
C PHE A 379 -20.02 0.12 -5.98
N LEU A 380 -19.33 -0.82 -6.62
CA LEU A 380 -19.41 -0.97 -8.07
C LEU A 380 -20.76 -1.54 -8.50
N PRO A 381 -21.37 -1.05 -9.60
CA PRO A 381 -22.63 -1.60 -10.09
C PRO A 381 -22.44 -2.99 -10.68
N LEU A 382 -23.43 -3.86 -10.49
CA LEU A 382 -23.55 -5.18 -11.11
C LEU A 382 -24.83 -5.21 -11.98
N PRO A 383 -24.82 -5.66 -13.25
CA PRO A 383 -25.97 -5.47 -14.16
C PRO A 383 -27.16 -6.36 -13.80
N SER A 384 -28.01 -5.89 -12.88
CA SER A 384 -29.11 -6.66 -12.30
C SER A 384 -30.09 -7.17 -13.35
N GLN A 385 -30.44 -6.34 -14.33
CA GLN A 385 -31.37 -6.70 -15.41
C GLN A 385 -30.82 -7.79 -16.33
N TYR A 386 -29.51 -7.76 -16.63
CA TYR A 386 -28.85 -8.80 -17.43
C TYR A 386 -28.79 -10.12 -16.67
N ILE A 387 -28.40 -10.07 -15.40
CA ILE A 387 -28.32 -11.25 -14.54
C ILE A 387 -29.70 -11.87 -14.40
N GLU A 388 -30.75 -11.08 -14.13
CA GLU A 388 -32.12 -11.57 -14.05
C GLU A 388 -32.56 -12.27 -15.34
N ALA A 389 -32.26 -11.69 -16.51
CA ALA A 389 -32.61 -12.29 -17.80
C ALA A 389 -31.86 -13.61 -18.08
N ASN A 390 -30.71 -13.84 -17.46
CA ASN A 390 -29.81 -14.97 -17.77
C ASN A 390 -29.64 -15.98 -16.64
N LYS A 391 -30.11 -15.71 -15.41
CA LYS A 391 -29.85 -16.55 -14.22
C LYS A 391 -30.37 -17.98 -14.32
N ASP A 392 -31.39 -18.22 -15.16
CA ASP A 392 -31.94 -19.56 -15.41
C ASP A 392 -31.22 -20.29 -16.56
N ASN A 393 -30.53 -19.56 -17.44
CA ASN A 393 -29.75 -20.11 -18.54
C ASN A 393 -28.36 -19.46 -18.66
N PRO A 394 -27.54 -19.47 -17.59
CA PRO A 394 -26.30 -18.71 -17.58
C PRO A 394 -25.28 -19.23 -18.58
N VAL A 395 -24.48 -18.29 -19.09
CA VAL A 395 -23.30 -18.57 -19.90
C VAL A 395 -22.16 -18.86 -18.94
N TYR A 396 -21.73 -20.12 -18.92
CA TYR A 396 -20.59 -20.56 -18.13
C TYR A 396 -19.36 -20.54 -19.02
N ASP A 397 -18.64 -19.43 -18.97
CA ASP A 397 -17.35 -19.29 -19.62
C ASP A 397 -16.30 -19.05 -18.55
N PHE A 398 -15.43 -20.03 -18.37
CA PHE A 398 -14.41 -20.02 -17.32
C PHE A 398 -13.03 -20.14 -17.94
N GLN A 399 -12.07 -19.49 -17.30
CA GLN A 399 -10.67 -19.66 -17.60
C GLN A 399 -10.14 -20.96 -17.06
N GLN A 400 -10.03 -21.97 -17.91
CA GLN A 400 -9.67 -23.31 -17.46
C GLN A 400 -8.15 -23.54 -17.54
N LYS A 401 -7.55 -23.94 -16.41
CA LYS A 401 -6.16 -24.41 -16.33
C LYS A 401 -5.87 -25.58 -17.28
N ASN A 402 -6.87 -26.44 -17.48
CA ASN A 402 -6.86 -27.57 -18.40
C ASN A 402 -8.20 -27.58 -19.14
N ALA A 403 -8.19 -27.81 -20.45
CA ALA A 403 -9.42 -27.94 -21.22
C ALA A 403 -10.29 -29.07 -20.63
N LEU A 404 -11.44 -28.72 -20.06
CA LEU A 404 -12.45 -29.68 -19.64
C LEU A 404 -13.08 -30.32 -20.88
N SER A 405 -13.32 -31.63 -20.81
CA SER A 405 -14.16 -32.31 -21.80
C SER A 405 -15.57 -31.72 -21.81
N ALA A 406 -16.29 -31.89 -22.93
CA ALA A 406 -17.67 -31.40 -23.04
C ALA A 406 -18.61 -31.95 -21.94
N GLU A 407 -18.36 -33.17 -21.46
CA GLU A 407 -19.12 -33.77 -20.38
C GLU A 407 -18.78 -33.15 -19.01
N GLU A 408 -17.50 -32.87 -18.73
CA GLU A 408 -17.09 -32.17 -17.51
C GLU A 408 -17.64 -30.74 -17.46
N GLN A 409 -17.64 -30.03 -18.60
CA GLN A 409 -18.27 -28.71 -18.71
C GLN A 409 -19.77 -28.77 -18.44
N LYS A 410 -20.46 -29.79 -18.97
CA LYS A 410 -21.89 -30.00 -18.73
C LYS A 410 -22.19 -30.31 -17.25
N GLN A 411 -21.37 -31.13 -16.61
CA GLN A 411 -21.50 -31.46 -15.19
C GLN A 411 -21.24 -30.25 -14.30
N LEU A 412 -20.20 -29.48 -14.60
CA LEU A 412 -19.91 -28.23 -13.92
C LEU A 412 -21.08 -27.25 -14.04
N LYS A 413 -21.59 -27.03 -15.26
CA LYS A 413 -22.77 -26.20 -15.52
C LYS A 413 -23.96 -26.66 -14.69
N ALA A 414 -24.27 -27.96 -14.71
CA ALA A 414 -25.36 -28.52 -13.95
C ALA A 414 -25.20 -28.30 -12.42
N LYS A 415 -23.96 -28.36 -11.92
CA LYS A 415 -23.63 -28.14 -10.51
C LYS A 415 -23.76 -26.67 -10.13
N LEU A 416 -23.15 -25.76 -10.87
CA LEU A 416 -23.18 -24.32 -10.57
C LEU A 416 -24.59 -23.73 -10.69
N SER A 417 -25.43 -24.30 -11.57
CA SER A 417 -26.86 -23.92 -11.69
C SER A 417 -27.70 -24.30 -10.46
N GLN A 418 -27.14 -25.02 -9.47
CA GLN A 418 -27.81 -25.34 -8.20
C GLN A 418 -27.72 -24.19 -7.18
N ALA A 419 -27.00 -23.10 -7.48
CA ALA A 419 -27.03 -21.91 -6.64
C ALA A 419 -28.48 -21.41 -6.46
N THR A 420 -28.79 -20.91 -5.26
CA THR A 420 -30.13 -20.43 -4.90
C THR A 420 -30.05 -19.04 -4.26
N GLY A 421 -31.21 -18.46 -3.93
CA GLY A 421 -31.30 -17.19 -3.21
C GLY A 421 -30.51 -16.07 -3.87
N LEU A 422 -29.96 -15.19 -3.04
CA LEU A 422 -29.19 -14.06 -3.51
C LEU A 422 -27.96 -14.53 -4.32
N ALA A 423 -27.29 -15.62 -3.96
CA ALA A 423 -26.16 -16.15 -4.74
C ALA A 423 -26.49 -16.39 -6.22
N LYS A 424 -27.70 -16.85 -6.51
CA LYS A 424 -28.21 -17.00 -7.87
C LYS A 424 -28.57 -15.65 -8.49
N ASP A 425 -29.26 -14.79 -7.75
CA ASP A 425 -29.79 -13.51 -8.23
C ASP A 425 -28.72 -12.46 -8.56
N MET A 426 -27.49 -12.62 -8.06
CA MET A 426 -26.31 -11.81 -8.44
C MET A 426 -25.33 -12.57 -9.34
N GLY A 427 -25.68 -13.77 -9.80
CA GLY A 427 -24.84 -14.55 -10.71
C GLY A 427 -23.44 -14.85 -10.17
N TYR A 428 -23.31 -15.03 -8.84
CA TYR A 428 -22.02 -15.09 -8.15
C TYR A 428 -21.08 -16.22 -8.64
N TYR A 429 -21.64 -17.26 -9.24
CA TYR A 429 -20.88 -18.42 -9.73
C TYR A 429 -20.74 -18.48 -11.27
N TRP A 430 -21.19 -17.47 -12.01
CA TRP A 430 -21.12 -17.50 -13.49
C TRP A 430 -20.82 -16.17 -14.17
N TYR A 431 -21.17 -15.03 -13.56
CA TYR A 431 -20.99 -13.71 -14.14
C TYR A 431 -19.61 -13.13 -13.85
N GLY A 432 -18.98 -12.46 -14.83
CA GLY A 432 -17.80 -11.61 -14.58
C GLY A 432 -16.43 -12.27 -14.75
N PHE A 433 -16.37 -13.54 -15.18
CA PHE A 433 -15.10 -14.29 -15.30
C PHE A 433 -14.36 -14.06 -16.63
N THR A 434 -15.08 -13.67 -17.67
CA THR A 434 -14.55 -13.42 -19.01
C THR A 434 -15.18 -12.17 -19.63
N PRO A 435 -14.54 -11.51 -20.62
CA PRO A 435 -15.15 -10.38 -21.29
C PRO A 435 -16.47 -10.77 -21.98
N GLU A 436 -16.62 -12.02 -22.40
CA GLU A 436 -17.84 -12.56 -23.02
C GLU A 436 -19.04 -12.58 -22.08
N THR A 437 -18.80 -12.72 -20.78
CA THR A 437 -19.83 -12.80 -19.74
C THR A 437 -19.97 -11.51 -18.93
N THR A 438 -19.24 -10.46 -19.30
CA THR A 438 -19.16 -9.21 -18.54
C THR A 438 -19.75 -8.05 -19.37
N LEU A 439 -20.58 -7.24 -18.73
CA LEU A 439 -21.03 -5.96 -19.28
C LEU A 439 -20.29 -4.80 -18.61
N PHE A 440 -20.16 -3.69 -19.34
CA PHE A 440 -19.43 -2.49 -18.91
C PHE A 440 -20.36 -1.27 -18.93
N SER A 441 -20.19 -0.37 -17.97
CA SER A 441 -21.00 0.86 -17.87
C SER A 441 -20.16 2.13 -17.76
N GLY A 442 -18.87 2.01 -17.48
CA GLY A 442 -17.95 3.13 -17.33
C GLY A 442 -17.65 3.87 -18.64
N LYS A 443 -16.68 4.79 -18.56
CA LYS A 443 -16.17 5.55 -19.71
C LYS A 443 -15.51 4.67 -20.76
N TYR A 444 -15.03 3.48 -20.37
CA TYR A 444 -14.34 2.54 -21.24
C TYR A 444 -14.88 1.12 -21.05
N TYR A 445 -14.52 0.22 -21.96
CA TYR A 445 -14.77 -1.22 -21.90
C TYR A 445 -13.52 -1.97 -22.35
N THR A 446 -13.34 -3.22 -21.94
CA THR A 446 -12.19 -4.05 -22.34
C THR A 446 -12.58 -5.05 -23.42
N ALA A 447 -11.72 -5.21 -24.42
CA ALA A 447 -11.84 -6.28 -25.43
C ALA A 447 -11.20 -7.60 -24.96
N GLY A 448 -10.58 -7.61 -23.77
CA GLY A 448 -9.81 -8.74 -23.25
C GLY A 448 -8.38 -8.80 -23.76
N TYR A 449 -7.69 -9.89 -23.42
CA TYR A 449 -6.33 -10.17 -23.90
C TYR A 449 -6.33 -10.75 -25.30
N ASN A 450 -5.54 -10.16 -26.19
CA ASN A 450 -5.25 -10.67 -27.52
C ASN A 450 -3.89 -11.38 -27.52
N ALA A 451 -3.91 -12.70 -27.73
CA ALA A 451 -2.72 -13.52 -27.74
C ALA A 451 -1.84 -13.35 -29.00
N GLU A 452 -2.39 -12.89 -30.12
CA GLU A 452 -1.65 -12.71 -31.38
C GLU A 452 -0.66 -11.55 -31.26
N ASN A 453 -1.08 -10.46 -30.61
CA ASN A 453 -0.24 -9.29 -30.38
C ASN A 453 0.22 -9.16 -28.93
N THR A 454 -0.14 -10.10 -28.04
CA THR A 454 0.20 -10.11 -26.61
C THR A 454 -0.19 -8.84 -25.87
N SER A 455 -1.41 -8.34 -26.08
CA SER A 455 -1.87 -7.09 -25.46
C SER A 455 -3.26 -7.19 -24.85
N VAL A 456 -3.53 -6.35 -23.84
CA VAL A 456 -4.88 -6.05 -23.36
C VAL A 456 -5.28 -4.68 -23.90
N GLU A 457 -6.49 -4.59 -24.45
CA GLU A 457 -7.02 -3.36 -25.04
C GLU A 457 -8.26 -2.86 -24.28
N VAL A 458 -8.23 -1.58 -23.89
CA VAL A 458 -9.35 -0.87 -23.29
C VAL A 458 -9.79 0.26 -24.23
N LEU A 459 -11.08 0.33 -24.53
CA LEU A 459 -11.65 1.12 -25.63
C LEU A 459 -12.71 2.08 -25.08
N LEU A 460 -12.81 3.28 -25.68
CA LEU A 460 -13.78 4.29 -25.29
C LEU A 460 -15.23 3.79 -25.47
N ASN A 461 -16.03 3.86 -24.42
CA ASN A 461 -17.47 3.59 -24.48
C ASN A 461 -18.19 4.77 -25.16
N LYS A 462 -18.49 4.63 -26.44
CA LYS A 462 -19.23 5.64 -27.23
C LYS A 462 -20.67 5.86 -26.78
N HIS A 463 -21.18 5.03 -25.87
CA HIS A 463 -22.52 5.12 -25.30
C HIS A 463 -22.53 5.65 -23.86
N HIS A 464 -21.37 6.07 -23.32
CA HIS A 464 -21.31 6.74 -22.03
C HIS A 464 -22.11 8.06 -22.04
N HIS A 465 -22.74 8.40 -20.92
CA HIS A 465 -23.69 9.52 -20.83
C HIS A 465 -23.05 10.89 -21.08
N ASP A 466 -21.79 11.09 -20.66
CA ASP A 466 -21.09 12.36 -20.85
C ASP A 466 -20.64 12.53 -22.31
N ARG A 467 -21.54 13.09 -23.13
CA ARG A 467 -21.26 13.41 -24.53
C ARG A 467 -20.14 14.44 -24.70
N LYS A 468 -19.96 15.37 -23.76
CA LYS A 468 -18.87 16.35 -23.83
C LYS A 468 -17.51 15.65 -23.72
N PHE A 469 -17.41 14.62 -22.89
CA PHE A 469 -16.23 13.76 -22.81
C PHE A 469 -16.10 12.85 -24.04
N VAL A 470 -17.14 12.10 -24.41
CA VAL A 470 -17.08 11.11 -25.50
C VAL A 470 -16.74 11.77 -26.85
N ASP A 471 -17.33 12.93 -27.13
CA ASP A 471 -17.20 13.61 -28.42
C ASP A 471 -16.01 14.59 -28.48
N ALA A 472 -15.27 14.78 -27.37
CA ALA A 472 -14.13 15.68 -27.37
C ALA A 472 -12.96 15.12 -28.21
N PRO A 473 -12.34 15.93 -29.10
CA PRO A 473 -11.21 15.50 -29.92
C PRO A 473 -9.96 15.16 -29.09
N THR A 474 -9.94 15.61 -27.83
CA THR A 474 -8.85 15.37 -26.89
C THR A 474 -9.03 14.07 -26.10
N THR A 475 -10.12 13.33 -26.29
CA THR A 475 -10.42 12.13 -25.52
C THR A 475 -9.62 10.93 -26.03
N VAL A 476 -9.02 10.21 -25.09
CA VAL A 476 -8.35 8.94 -25.37
C VAL A 476 -9.37 7.94 -25.90
N GLN A 477 -9.09 7.40 -27.08
CA GLN A 477 -9.94 6.44 -27.77
C GLN A 477 -9.60 5.00 -27.38
N LYS A 478 -8.32 4.73 -27.09
CA LYS A 478 -7.79 3.39 -26.84
C LYS A 478 -6.60 3.41 -25.89
N VAL A 479 -6.57 2.47 -24.96
CA VAL A 479 -5.43 2.18 -24.10
C VAL A 479 -4.97 0.76 -24.38
N ILE A 480 -3.67 0.57 -24.57
CA ILE A 480 -3.04 -0.71 -24.88
C ILE A 480 -2.02 -1.00 -23.79
N THR A 481 -2.10 -2.19 -23.20
CA THR A 481 -1.04 -2.72 -22.36
C THR A 481 -0.39 -3.89 -23.09
N GLN A 482 0.86 -3.68 -23.52
CA GLN A 482 1.67 -4.62 -24.27
C GLN A 482 2.50 -5.48 -23.31
N TYR A 483 2.29 -6.80 -23.35
CA TYR A 483 3.05 -7.77 -22.56
C TYR A 483 4.19 -8.38 -23.38
N LYS A 484 5.14 -9.04 -22.71
CA LYS A 484 6.18 -9.83 -23.37
C LYS A 484 5.81 -11.31 -23.36
N THR A 485 6.14 -12.02 -24.42
CA THR A 485 6.08 -13.50 -24.43
C THR A 485 7.07 -14.12 -23.46
N THR A 486 8.22 -13.48 -23.27
CA THR A 486 9.26 -13.83 -22.29
C THR A 486 9.85 -12.53 -21.71
N PRO A 487 9.94 -12.39 -20.37
CA PRO A 487 10.62 -11.24 -19.77
C PRO A 487 12.06 -11.09 -20.27
N VAL A 488 12.50 -9.86 -20.48
CA VAL A 488 13.90 -9.55 -20.85
C VAL A 488 14.67 -8.96 -19.67
N ASP A 489 16.00 -8.85 -19.79
CA ASP A 489 16.82 -8.16 -18.80
C ASP A 489 16.31 -6.73 -18.53
N GLY A 490 16.39 -6.30 -17.27
CA GLY A 490 15.86 -5.02 -16.83
C GLY A 490 16.43 -3.81 -17.57
N ASN A 491 17.74 -3.81 -17.85
CA ASN A 491 18.37 -2.71 -18.58
C ASN A 491 17.92 -2.68 -20.04
N VAL A 492 17.79 -3.86 -20.65
CA VAL A 492 17.27 -4.00 -22.02
C VAL A 492 15.82 -3.49 -22.09
N PHE A 493 14.99 -3.82 -21.10
CA PHE A 493 13.63 -3.31 -21.03
C PHE A 493 13.57 -1.79 -20.86
N LEU A 494 14.44 -1.21 -20.01
CA LEU A 494 14.53 0.24 -19.85
C LEU A 494 14.93 0.95 -21.14
N ASP A 495 15.83 0.36 -21.92
CA ASP A 495 16.19 0.88 -23.25
C ASP A 495 15.02 0.80 -24.24
N GLN A 496 14.26 -0.30 -24.21
CA GLN A 496 13.03 -0.42 -25.00
C GLN A 496 11.99 0.63 -24.56
N LEU A 497 11.85 0.90 -23.26
CA LEU A 497 10.92 1.89 -22.74
C LEU A 497 11.29 3.32 -23.20
N LEU A 498 12.57 3.67 -23.13
CA LEU A 498 13.08 4.94 -23.65
C LEU A 498 12.84 5.05 -25.16
N HIS A 499 13.09 3.97 -25.90
CA HIS A 499 12.81 3.92 -27.34
C HIS A 499 11.32 4.13 -27.63
N SER A 500 10.42 3.37 -26.99
CA SER A 500 8.96 3.52 -27.08
C SER A 500 8.51 4.96 -26.80
N TYR A 501 9.06 5.59 -25.76
CA TYR A 501 8.79 6.98 -25.43
C TYR A 501 9.21 7.93 -26.57
N THR A 502 10.45 7.81 -27.05
CA THR A 502 10.97 8.68 -28.13
C THR A 502 10.27 8.48 -29.48
N GLN A 503 9.69 7.30 -29.72
CA GLN A 503 8.84 7.01 -30.89
C GLN A 503 7.38 7.44 -30.69
N GLY A 504 7.04 8.01 -29.53
CA GLY A 504 5.69 8.51 -29.23
C GLY A 504 4.67 7.43 -28.91
N SER A 505 5.05 6.14 -28.83
CA SER A 505 4.12 5.08 -28.45
C SER A 505 3.77 5.17 -26.97
N ASN A 506 4.76 5.43 -26.12
CA ASN A 506 4.53 5.61 -24.68
C ASN A 506 4.32 7.09 -24.32
N PRO A 507 3.19 7.47 -23.66
CA PRO A 507 2.93 8.85 -23.29
C PRO A 507 3.83 9.39 -22.16
N TYR A 508 4.45 8.54 -21.34
CA TYR A 508 5.37 8.98 -20.30
C TYR A 508 6.34 7.89 -19.86
N MET A 509 7.42 8.28 -19.18
CA MET A 509 8.29 7.33 -18.51
C MET A 509 8.81 7.91 -17.19
N SER A 510 8.91 7.08 -16.16
CA SER A 510 9.63 7.44 -14.94
C SER A 510 11.13 7.46 -15.22
N LEU A 511 11.84 8.52 -14.81
CA LEU A 511 13.29 8.59 -15.01
C LEU A 511 14.07 7.81 -13.95
N SER A 512 13.43 7.50 -12.82
CA SER A 512 14.08 6.91 -11.65
C SER A 512 14.74 5.54 -11.83
N PRO A 513 14.22 4.61 -12.65
CA PRO A 513 14.89 3.32 -12.85
C PRO A 513 16.09 3.41 -13.81
N PHE A 514 16.30 4.53 -14.50
CA PHE A 514 17.44 4.69 -15.40
C PHE A 514 18.74 4.96 -14.63
N SER A 515 19.88 4.63 -15.24
CA SER A 515 21.19 4.98 -14.69
C SER A 515 21.38 6.50 -14.60
N LYS A 516 22.25 6.96 -13.69
CA LYS A 516 22.54 8.39 -13.51
C LYS A 516 22.95 9.08 -14.83
N ASP A 517 23.81 8.45 -15.63
CA ASP A 517 24.25 9.02 -16.92
C ASP A 517 23.07 9.24 -17.91
N LYS A 518 22.11 8.30 -17.95
CA LYS A 518 20.91 8.44 -18.77
C LYS A 518 19.99 9.52 -18.22
N GLN A 519 19.84 9.60 -16.90
CA GLN A 519 19.08 10.67 -16.26
C GLN A 519 19.70 12.04 -16.52
N ASP A 520 21.03 12.17 -16.41
CA ASP A 520 21.77 13.41 -16.66
C ASP A 520 21.66 13.80 -18.15
N THR A 521 21.66 12.84 -19.07
CA THR A 521 21.44 13.07 -20.51
C THR A 521 20.04 13.62 -20.79
N ILE A 522 19.00 13.03 -20.19
CA ILE A 522 17.61 13.48 -20.32
C ILE A 522 17.44 14.86 -19.66
N SER A 523 18.02 15.05 -18.48
CA SER A 523 17.99 16.29 -17.68
C SER A 523 18.73 17.44 -18.36
N SER A 524 19.78 17.16 -19.12
CA SER A 524 20.46 18.18 -19.93
C SER A 524 19.64 18.60 -21.15
N ASN A 525 18.63 17.81 -21.53
CA ASN A 525 17.77 18.02 -22.69
C ASN A 525 16.28 18.07 -22.29
N LYS A 526 15.93 18.66 -21.13
CA LYS A 526 14.55 18.65 -20.61
C LYS A 526 13.47 19.05 -21.62
N PRO A 527 13.64 20.12 -22.43
CA PRO A 527 12.64 20.49 -23.41
C PRO A 527 12.39 19.41 -24.47
N LEU A 528 13.45 18.68 -24.85
CA LEU A 528 13.37 17.57 -25.81
C LEU A 528 12.53 16.44 -25.23
N TYR A 529 12.84 15.99 -24.02
CA TYR A 529 12.18 14.84 -23.40
C TYR A 529 10.92 15.19 -22.61
N GLY A 530 10.47 16.44 -22.64
CA GLY A 530 9.31 16.88 -21.85
C GLY A 530 9.43 16.51 -20.36
N GLU A 531 10.64 16.59 -19.80
CA GLU A 531 10.88 16.24 -18.40
C GLU A 531 10.08 17.19 -17.49
N ASN A 532 9.39 16.62 -16.50
CA ASN A 532 8.67 17.34 -15.47
C ASN A 532 8.86 16.62 -14.12
N LYS A 533 8.60 17.34 -13.02
CA LYS A 533 8.55 16.79 -11.68
C LYS A 533 7.12 16.47 -11.31
N VAL A 534 6.88 15.24 -10.85
CA VAL A 534 5.58 14.83 -10.31
C VAL A 534 5.73 14.53 -8.82
N PRO A 535 4.79 14.94 -7.97
CA PRO A 535 4.84 14.65 -6.55
C PRO A 535 4.81 13.13 -6.34
N ILE A 536 5.52 12.64 -5.33
CA ILE A 536 5.40 11.29 -4.78
C ILE A 536 4.86 11.45 -3.37
N ILE A 537 3.54 11.51 -3.29
CA ILE A 537 2.76 11.57 -2.06
C ILE A 537 2.39 10.15 -1.65
N ASN A 538 2.71 9.80 -0.42
CA ASN A 538 2.14 8.66 0.27
C ASN A 538 1.41 9.14 1.52
N LYS A 539 0.08 9.30 1.38
CA LYS A 539 -0.83 9.64 2.48
C LYS A 539 -1.67 8.45 2.97
N ASN A 540 -1.63 7.33 2.24
CA ASN A 540 -2.64 6.26 2.36
C ASN A 540 -2.07 4.92 2.82
N SER A 541 -0.77 4.76 2.98
CA SER A 541 -0.21 3.49 3.42
C SER A 541 1.11 3.63 4.13
N TYR A 542 1.48 2.61 4.90
CA TYR A 542 2.80 2.57 5.51
C TYR A 542 3.91 2.71 4.47
N ASN A 543 4.87 3.57 4.76
CA ASN A 543 6.11 3.62 3.98
C ASN A 543 6.96 2.39 4.28
N ARG A 544 7.05 2.01 5.56
CA ARG A 544 7.76 0.83 6.05
C ARG A 544 6.79 -0.34 6.21
N ASN A 545 7.01 -1.43 5.48
CA ASN A 545 6.15 -2.61 5.53
C ASN A 545 6.78 -3.78 6.30
N ALA A 546 7.99 -3.61 6.86
CA ALA A 546 8.64 -4.63 7.66
C ALA A 546 9.02 -4.12 9.05
N THR A 547 8.76 -4.91 10.08
CA THR A 547 9.05 -4.60 11.49
C THR A 547 9.60 -5.83 12.21
N PHE A 548 10.25 -5.68 13.37
CA PHE A 548 10.49 -6.86 14.21
C PHE A 548 9.14 -7.38 14.71
N GLU A 549 8.92 -8.69 14.61
CA GLU A 549 7.70 -9.31 15.12
C GLU A 549 7.78 -9.37 16.65
N LEU A 550 6.76 -8.82 17.34
CA LEU A 550 6.70 -8.83 18.81
C LEU A 550 6.27 -10.20 19.34
N ILE A 551 5.33 -10.86 18.65
CA ILE A 551 4.77 -12.15 19.05
C ILE A 551 4.94 -13.12 17.87
N PRO A 552 6.18 -13.62 17.64
CA PRO A 552 6.42 -14.60 16.59
C PRO A 552 5.66 -15.88 16.87
N ASN A 553 5.08 -16.44 15.81
CA ASN A 553 4.45 -17.73 15.84
C ASN A 553 4.54 -18.35 14.44
N ILE A 554 4.43 -19.67 14.33
CA ILE A 554 4.14 -20.30 13.05
C ILE A 554 2.79 -19.77 12.58
N SER A 555 2.88 -18.85 11.61
CA SER A 555 1.77 -18.53 10.73
C SER A 555 1.86 -19.37 9.44
N VAL A 556 2.47 -20.55 9.48
CA VAL A 556 2.64 -21.31 8.25
C VAL A 556 1.41 -22.14 7.98
N LEU A 557 0.56 -21.58 7.13
CA LEU A 557 0.02 -22.27 5.98
C LEU A 557 -0.49 -23.72 6.20
N GLY A 558 -1.28 -23.99 7.24
CA GLY A 558 -1.90 -25.31 7.45
C GLY A 558 -2.02 -25.69 8.90
N GLU A 559 -2.90 -26.65 9.19
CA GLU A 559 -3.05 -27.17 10.55
C GLU A 559 -1.71 -27.68 11.13
N PRO A 560 -1.52 -27.60 12.46
CA PRO A 560 -0.36 -28.16 13.14
C PRO A 560 -0.07 -29.60 12.69
N GLY A 561 1.18 -29.88 12.28
CA GLY A 561 1.65 -31.23 11.96
C GLY A 561 1.65 -31.70 10.49
N GLN A 562 1.24 -30.90 9.49
CA GLN A 562 1.37 -31.29 8.06
C GLN A 562 2.45 -30.51 7.27
N GLU A 563 2.73 -29.24 7.60
CA GLU A 563 3.76 -28.44 6.91
C GLU A 563 4.92 -27.95 7.82
N GLU A 564 4.88 -28.24 9.12
CA GLU A 564 5.96 -27.84 10.06
C GLU A 564 7.32 -28.39 9.62
N ASP A 565 7.40 -29.66 9.24
CA ASP A 565 8.64 -30.29 8.76
C ASP A 565 9.17 -29.67 7.46
N LYS A 566 8.29 -29.13 6.61
CA LYS A 566 8.66 -28.55 5.32
C LYS A 566 9.45 -27.25 5.50
N TYR A 567 9.07 -26.42 6.47
CA TYR A 567 9.69 -25.10 6.66
C TYR A 567 10.61 -24.99 7.87
N LYS A 568 10.54 -25.93 8.83
CA LYS A 568 11.46 -26.03 9.96
C LYS A 568 12.94 -25.92 9.56
N PRO A 569 13.43 -26.53 8.46
CA PRO A 569 14.81 -26.33 8.02
C PRO A 569 15.18 -24.87 7.73
N TYR A 570 14.27 -24.09 7.12
CA TYR A 570 14.51 -22.69 6.79
C TYR A 570 14.43 -21.78 8.03
N VAL A 571 13.54 -22.10 8.98
CA VAL A 571 13.48 -21.39 10.28
C VAL A 571 14.78 -21.59 11.06
N ASN A 572 15.31 -22.82 11.13
CA ASN A 572 16.60 -23.12 11.76
C ASN A 572 17.80 -22.48 11.05
N LYS A 573 17.68 -22.21 9.74
CA LYS A 573 18.66 -21.42 9.00
C LYS A 573 18.61 -19.95 9.42
N SER A 574 17.42 -19.44 9.75
CA SER A 574 17.16 -18.02 9.98
C SER A 574 17.51 -17.51 11.38
N MET A 575 17.38 -18.33 12.42
CA MET A 575 17.71 -17.93 13.80
C MET A 575 18.03 -19.14 14.70
N ASN A 576 18.50 -18.91 15.92
CA ASN A 576 18.81 -19.96 16.90
C ASN A 576 18.27 -19.66 18.31
N ASP A 577 18.45 -20.60 19.24
CA ASP A 577 17.99 -20.46 20.63
C ASP A 577 18.58 -19.24 21.34
N ALA A 578 19.86 -18.91 21.10
CA ALA A 578 20.49 -17.73 21.69
C ALA A 578 19.78 -16.43 21.26
N PHE A 579 19.46 -16.30 19.96
CA PHE A 579 18.67 -15.17 19.47
C PHE A 579 17.27 -15.12 20.09
N VAL A 580 16.56 -16.25 20.08
CA VAL A 580 15.18 -16.32 20.58
C VAL A 580 15.10 -15.96 22.07
N ALA A 581 15.99 -16.50 22.89
CA ALA A 581 16.02 -16.23 24.33
C ALA A 581 16.40 -14.77 24.64
N LEU A 582 17.34 -14.19 23.87
CA LEU A 582 17.73 -12.79 24.02
C LEU A 582 16.59 -11.85 23.61
N GLN A 583 15.91 -12.15 22.51
CA GLN A 583 14.90 -11.29 21.91
C GLN A 583 13.54 -11.35 22.62
N TYR A 584 13.07 -12.55 22.96
CA TYR A 584 11.68 -12.80 23.34
C TYR A 584 11.48 -13.23 24.79
N GLY A 585 12.56 -13.45 25.52
CA GLY A 585 12.53 -13.82 26.93
C GLY A 585 13.45 -14.99 27.22
N LEU A 586 14.13 -14.92 28.36
CA LEU A 586 15.18 -15.87 28.75
C LEU A 586 14.72 -17.34 28.68
N ASN A 587 13.44 -17.62 28.92
CA ASN A 587 12.91 -18.99 28.98
C ASN A 587 12.27 -19.47 27.66
N VAL A 588 12.38 -18.69 26.58
CA VAL A 588 11.85 -19.04 25.26
C VAL A 588 12.92 -19.76 24.45
N THR A 589 12.55 -20.89 23.83
CA THR A 589 13.39 -21.62 22.88
C THR A 589 12.84 -21.53 21.46
N LEU A 590 13.70 -21.76 20.47
CA LEU A 590 13.30 -21.82 19.07
C LEU A 590 12.28 -22.95 18.83
N GLU A 591 12.47 -24.10 19.46
CA GLU A 591 11.54 -25.23 19.35
C GLU A 591 10.15 -24.88 19.91
N GLN A 592 10.07 -24.11 21.01
CA GLN A 592 8.79 -23.64 21.54
C GLN A 592 8.09 -22.65 20.59
N LEU A 593 8.86 -21.79 19.92
CA LEU A 593 8.32 -20.90 18.89
C LEU A 593 7.79 -21.67 17.68
N ILE A 594 8.58 -22.63 17.17
CA ILE A 594 8.20 -23.52 16.08
C ILE A 594 6.91 -24.25 16.46
N ASN A 595 6.82 -24.80 17.65
CA ASN A 595 5.63 -25.56 18.06
C ASN A 595 4.46 -24.67 18.52
N GLY A 596 4.58 -23.34 18.44
CA GLY A 596 3.54 -22.38 18.87
C GLY A 596 3.22 -22.42 20.37
N THR A 597 4.09 -23.01 21.19
CA THR A 597 3.90 -23.22 22.64
C THR A 597 4.66 -22.20 23.49
N ALA A 598 5.48 -21.36 22.85
CA ALA A 598 6.18 -20.28 23.54
C ALA A 598 5.20 -19.35 24.25
N LYS A 599 5.66 -18.75 25.35
CA LYS A 599 5.04 -17.60 26.00
C LYS A 599 6.04 -16.46 25.94
N ILE A 600 5.79 -15.47 25.07
CA ILE A 600 6.69 -14.33 24.92
C ILE A 600 6.56 -13.46 26.16
N ASP A 601 7.70 -13.03 26.68
CA ASP A 601 7.76 -12.00 27.71
C ASP A 601 7.76 -10.62 27.02
N ILE A 602 6.59 -10.01 26.91
CA ILE A 602 6.38 -8.72 26.22
C ILE A 602 7.18 -7.61 26.91
N GLU A 603 7.30 -7.63 28.25
CA GLU A 603 8.14 -6.67 28.98
C GLU A 603 9.61 -6.83 28.58
N HIS A 604 10.12 -8.07 28.56
CA HIS A 604 11.50 -8.35 28.13
C HIS A 604 11.76 -7.89 26.69
N ALA A 605 10.81 -8.13 25.78
CA ALA A 605 10.93 -7.80 24.37
C ALA A 605 10.78 -6.30 24.03
N THR A 606 10.27 -5.48 24.97
CA THR A 606 10.00 -4.05 24.74
C THR A 606 10.91 -3.13 25.55
N VAL A 607 11.01 -3.33 26.86
CA VAL A 607 11.79 -2.49 27.80
C VAL A 607 12.93 -3.24 28.49
N GLY A 608 12.97 -4.57 28.35
CA GLY A 608 14.05 -5.43 28.87
C GLY A 608 15.19 -5.68 27.87
N MET A 609 15.90 -6.80 28.05
CA MET A 609 17.11 -7.12 27.25
C MET A 609 16.81 -7.23 25.74
N GLY A 610 15.64 -7.73 25.36
CA GLY A 610 15.25 -7.81 23.94
C GLY A 610 14.98 -6.42 23.34
N GLY A 611 14.41 -5.51 24.12
CA GLY A 611 14.27 -4.10 23.75
C GLY A 611 15.64 -3.43 23.56
N GLU A 612 16.53 -3.58 24.54
CA GLU A 612 17.91 -3.08 24.49
C GLU A 612 18.68 -3.64 23.28
N PHE A 613 18.66 -4.95 23.07
CA PHE A 613 19.31 -5.63 21.94
C PHE A 613 18.88 -5.02 20.60
N LYS A 614 17.56 -4.96 20.32
CA LYS A 614 17.04 -4.33 19.10
C LYS A 614 17.52 -2.89 18.96
N SER A 615 17.43 -2.12 20.04
CA SER A 615 17.77 -0.69 20.01
C SER A 615 19.24 -0.39 19.73
N ILE A 616 20.13 -1.26 20.20
CA ILE A 616 21.55 -1.18 19.85
C ILE A 616 21.76 -1.53 18.37
N LEU A 617 21.14 -2.59 17.86
CA LEU A 617 21.31 -3.01 16.46
C LEU A 617 20.96 -1.87 15.49
N TYR A 618 19.82 -1.21 15.65
CA TYR A 618 19.47 -0.11 14.74
C TYR A 618 20.19 1.20 15.07
N GLY A 619 20.53 1.49 16.34
CA GLY A 619 21.27 2.69 16.72
C GLY A 619 22.73 2.69 16.23
N ALA A 620 23.28 1.51 15.96
CA ALA A 620 24.66 1.31 15.51
C ALA A 620 24.91 1.68 14.05
N ILE A 621 23.85 1.82 13.23
CA ILE A 621 23.98 1.96 11.79
C ILE A 621 23.74 3.41 11.36
N ASN A 622 24.60 3.91 10.48
CA ASN A 622 24.34 5.11 9.69
C ASN A 622 23.40 4.77 8.54
N TRP A 623 22.11 4.77 8.84
CA TRP A 623 21.07 4.46 7.86
C TRP A 623 20.97 5.49 6.74
N TYR A 624 21.49 6.71 6.91
CA TYR A 624 21.49 7.69 5.82
C TYR A 624 22.23 7.13 4.60
N ASN A 625 23.41 6.55 4.80
CA ASN A 625 24.16 5.91 3.72
C ASN A 625 23.45 4.66 3.16
N VAL A 626 22.73 3.92 3.98
CA VAL A 626 21.91 2.77 3.53
C VAL A 626 20.76 3.24 2.64
N ALA A 627 20.04 4.29 3.05
CA ALA A 627 18.96 4.90 2.29
C ALA A 627 19.44 5.43 0.93
N GLN A 628 20.62 6.08 0.89
CA GLN A 628 21.22 6.55 -0.36
C GLN A 628 21.60 5.40 -1.30
N ALA A 629 22.14 4.30 -0.77
CA ALA A 629 22.45 3.12 -1.57
C ALA A 629 21.18 2.45 -2.15
N GLY A 630 20.10 2.41 -1.37
CA GLY A 630 18.82 1.81 -1.78
C GLY A 630 18.02 2.64 -2.78
N SER A 631 18.17 3.96 -2.72
CA SER A 631 17.39 4.89 -3.54
C SER A 631 18.15 5.50 -4.71
N ASN A 632 19.46 5.22 -4.84
CA ASN A 632 20.30 5.75 -5.92
C ASN A 632 19.64 5.59 -7.30
N PRO A 633 19.46 6.68 -8.08
CA PRO A 633 20.03 8.03 -7.88
C PRO A 633 19.13 9.06 -7.18
N ARG A 634 18.00 8.66 -6.59
CA ARG A 634 17.16 9.56 -5.79
C ARG A 634 17.83 9.91 -4.47
N VAL A 635 17.68 11.15 -4.04
CA VAL A 635 18.06 11.58 -2.68
C VAL A 635 16.96 11.15 -1.70
N SER A 636 17.28 10.23 -0.80
CA SER A 636 16.34 9.75 0.23
C SER A 636 16.88 9.91 1.64
N THR A 637 15.97 10.11 2.59
CA THR A 637 16.26 10.04 4.02
C THR A 637 15.84 8.66 4.54
N PRO A 638 16.51 8.13 5.58
CA PRO A 638 15.93 7.04 6.35
C PRO A 638 14.52 7.39 6.81
N TYR A 639 13.68 6.38 6.90
CA TYR A 639 12.30 6.51 7.33
C TYR A 639 11.93 5.30 8.17
N TYR A 640 12.19 5.42 9.47
CA TYR A 640 12.03 4.34 10.45
C TYR A 640 10.60 4.23 10.94
N VAL A 641 9.80 5.28 10.84
CA VAL A 641 8.44 5.24 11.37
C VAL A 641 7.53 4.50 10.41
N ALA A 642 6.57 3.77 10.95
CA ALA A 642 5.59 3.06 10.14
C ALA A 642 4.29 3.84 10.02
N VAL A 643 4.42 5.11 9.64
CA VAL A 643 3.28 5.91 9.21
C VAL A 643 3.54 6.49 7.83
N ALA A 644 2.51 6.86 7.09
CA ALA A 644 2.67 7.44 5.76
C ALA A 644 3.31 8.85 5.89
N PRO A 645 4.36 9.18 5.12
CA PRO A 645 5.07 10.44 5.24
C PRO A 645 4.16 11.66 4.98
N ASP A 646 3.17 11.53 4.11
CA ASP A 646 2.33 12.66 3.72
C ASP A 646 0.96 12.67 4.40
N ASN A 647 0.76 11.81 5.40
CA ASN A 647 -0.47 11.79 6.16
C ASN A 647 -0.50 12.90 7.23
N LYS A 648 -1.70 13.41 7.52
CA LYS A 648 -1.94 14.55 8.43
C LYS A 648 -1.74 14.19 9.89
N ILE A 649 -1.09 15.08 10.66
CA ILE A 649 -0.88 14.87 12.11
C ILE A 649 -2.01 15.48 12.96
N LYS A 650 -2.63 16.61 12.58
CA LYS A 650 -3.81 17.20 13.28
C LYS A 650 -4.46 18.33 12.46
N GLY A 651 -5.80 18.46 12.50
CA GLY A 651 -6.55 19.68 12.15
C GLY A 651 -6.87 19.92 10.67
N SER A 652 -7.81 20.85 10.41
CA SER A 652 -8.32 21.25 9.08
C SER A 652 -7.56 22.41 8.43
N GLU A 653 -6.44 22.84 9.01
CA GLU A 653 -5.64 23.91 8.42
C GLU A 653 -4.97 23.42 7.14
N ALA A 654 -4.99 24.30 6.13
CA ALA A 654 -4.55 24.02 4.76
C ALA A 654 -3.30 23.14 4.76
N GLU A 655 -3.40 22.01 4.04
CA GLU A 655 -2.33 21.07 3.81
C GLU A 655 -1.04 21.85 3.53
N SER A 656 -0.05 21.71 4.40
CA SER A 656 1.28 22.23 4.19
C SER A 656 2.23 21.13 4.58
N ALA A 657 3.44 21.11 4.00
CA ALA A 657 4.45 20.13 4.38
C ALA A 657 4.71 20.13 5.90
N GLU A 658 4.52 21.27 6.56
CA GLU A 658 4.63 21.43 8.01
C GLU A 658 3.51 20.76 8.81
N ASN A 659 2.45 20.22 8.17
CA ASN A 659 1.35 19.52 8.84
C ASN A 659 1.31 18.01 8.57
N THR A 660 2.29 17.49 7.83
CA THR A 660 2.46 16.05 7.57
C THR A 660 3.69 15.50 8.26
N VAL A 661 3.78 14.17 8.36
CA VAL A 661 4.93 13.49 8.98
C VAL A 661 6.25 13.80 8.26
N ARG A 662 6.21 14.04 6.94
CA ARG A 662 7.37 14.39 6.10
C ARG A 662 8.01 15.69 6.55
N GLY A 663 7.22 16.69 6.93
CA GLY A 663 7.74 17.95 7.49
C GLY A 663 8.55 17.74 8.78
N PHE A 664 8.23 16.69 9.53
CA PHE A 664 8.91 16.33 10.78
C PHE A 664 9.80 15.10 10.65
N VAL A 665 10.20 14.71 9.43
CA VAL A 665 10.94 13.47 9.17
C VAL A 665 12.22 13.33 10.01
N ASN A 666 12.88 14.44 10.33
CA ASN A 666 14.07 14.44 11.20
C ASN A 666 13.74 14.19 12.68
N GLU A 667 12.57 14.62 13.15
CA GLU A 667 12.12 14.42 14.53
C GLU A 667 11.57 13.01 14.72
N VAL A 668 10.67 12.56 13.84
CA VAL A 668 10.04 11.24 13.97
C VAL A 668 11.02 10.10 13.76
N ASN A 669 12.10 10.32 12.99
CA ASN A 669 13.16 9.33 12.78
C ASN A 669 14.27 9.39 13.83
N LYS A 670 14.12 10.11 14.94
CA LYS A 670 15.12 9.98 16.00
C LYS A 670 15.04 8.60 16.64
N LEU A 671 16.21 8.00 16.84
CA LEU A 671 16.36 6.71 17.49
C LEU A 671 16.87 6.90 18.91
N PHE A 672 16.59 5.98 19.82
CA PHE A 672 17.22 5.95 21.14
C PHE A 672 17.55 4.52 21.53
N VAL A 673 18.48 4.36 22.47
CA VAL A 673 18.88 3.06 23.00
C VAL A 673 18.30 2.85 24.39
N ILE A 674 17.76 1.66 24.64
CA ILE A 674 17.17 1.29 25.92
C ILE A 674 18.27 0.76 26.83
N ASP A 675 18.20 1.11 28.10
CA ASP A 675 19.00 0.48 29.15
C ASP A 675 18.12 -0.46 29.96
N SER A 676 18.23 -1.77 29.73
CA SER A 676 17.38 -2.76 30.40
C SER A 676 17.63 -2.89 31.90
N ALA A 677 18.76 -2.37 32.39
CA ALA A 677 19.10 -2.42 33.82
C ALA A 677 18.22 -1.49 34.68
N ASN A 678 17.78 -0.36 34.11
CA ASN A 678 16.98 0.65 34.81
C ASN A 678 15.69 1.02 34.06
N ALA A 679 15.40 0.36 32.93
CA ALA A 679 14.27 0.64 32.04
C ALA A 679 14.19 2.14 31.69
N SER A 680 15.27 2.69 31.13
CA SER A 680 15.34 4.10 30.72
C SER A 680 16.03 4.27 29.37
N LYS A 681 16.06 5.50 28.85
CA LYS A 681 16.85 5.87 27.68
C LYS A 681 18.33 6.00 28.04
N TYR A 682 19.18 5.19 27.43
CA TYR A 682 20.64 5.23 27.60
C TYR A 682 21.23 6.55 27.07
N THR A 683 22.20 7.11 27.80
CA THR A 683 22.93 8.30 27.36
C THR A 683 24.15 7.88 26.56
N LEU A 684 24.08 8.11 25.25
CA LEU A 684 25.12 7.76 24.28
C LEU A 684 26.26 8.76 24.30
N THR A 685 27.48 8.29 24.06
CA THR A 685 28.68 9.11 23.89
C THR A 685 29.24 8.92 22.47
N SER A 686 29.24 9.99 21.69
CA SER A 686 29.79 9.99 20.32
C SER A 686 31.32 9.91 20.33
N ARG A 687 31.91 9.62 19.16
CA ARG A 687 33.38 9.65 18.95
C ARG A 687 34.03 10.98 19.35
N ASP A 688 33.30 12.09 19.23
CA ASP A 688 33.76 13.43 19.61
C ASP A 688 33.41 13.80 21.06
N ASN A 689 33.06 12.80 21.89
CA ASN A 689 32.65 12.94 23.29
C ASN A 689 31.38 13.77 23.53
N LYS A 690 30.56 14.04 22.50
CA LYS A 690 29.22 14.62 22.70
C LYS A 690 28.27 13.58 23.25
N LYS A 691 27.47 13.96 24.24
CA LYS A 691 26.46 13.10 24.86
C LYS A 691 25.05 13.41 24.33
N ALA A 692 24.28 12.38 24.04
CA ALA A 692 22.88 12.50 23.62
C ALA A 692 22.07 11.27 24.06
N GLN A 693 20.77 11.43 24.29
CA GLN A 693 19.85 10.30 24.51
C GLN A 693 19.12 9.88 23.22
N GLU A 694 19.16 10.73 22.20
CA GLU A 694 18.55 10.50 20.90
C GLU A 694 19.61 10.62 19.80
N ILE A 695 19.47 9.80 18.77
CA ILE A 695 20.31 9.77 17.57
C ILE A 695 19.52 10.41 16.44
N SER A 696 20.01 11.51 15.89
CA SER A 696 19.36 12.21 14.78
C SER A 696 19.89 11.75 13.43
N VAL A 697 19.05 11.79 12.39
CA VAL A 697 19.50 11.60 10.99
C VAL A 697 20.56 12.65 10.61
N ARG A 698 20.50 13.86 11.17
CA ARG A 698 21.44 14.95 10.89
C ARG A 698 22.85 14.67 11.41
N ASP A 699 22.98 13.84 12.45
CA ASP A 699 24.28 13.44 13.01
C ASP A 699 25.16 12.74 11.96
N TYR A 700 24.54 12.16 10.92
CA TYR A 700 25.21 11.40 9.87
C TYR A 700 25.67 12.22 8.66
N LEU A 701 25.14 13.44 8.48
CA LEU A 701 25.46 14.28 7.31
C LEU A 701 26.88 14.85 7.38
N ALA A 702 27.46 14.95 8.58
CA ALA A 702 28.81 15.48 8.81
C ALA A 702 29.93 14.45 8.56
N ASP A 703 29.64 13.15 8.43
CA ASP A 703 30.63 12.06 8.44
C ASP A 703 30.91 11.45 7.04
N ARG A 704 30.61 12.19 5.95
CA ARG A 704 30.71 11.74 4.54
C ARG A 704 32.13 11.39 4.05
N LEU A 705 33.15 11.41 4.90
CA LEU A 705 34.57 11.44 4.50
C LEU A 705 35.39 10.18 4.86
N LYS A 706 34.76 8.99 5.04
CA LYS A 706 35.48 7.78 5.45
C LYS A 706 35.24 6.57 4.53
N THR A 707 36.18 5.62 4.58
CA THR A 707 36.30 4.39 3.76
C THR A 707 35.02 3.52 3.73
N ASN A 708 34.94 2.57 2.79
CA ASN A 708 33.70 1.88 2.38
C ASN A 708 32.82 1.30 3.50
N GLU A 709 33.37 0.71 4.58
CA GLU A 709 32.59 0.16 5.71
C GLU A 709 32.25 1.20 6.77
N GLU A 710 33.20 2.10 7.06
CA GLU A 710 33.09 3.09 8.14
C GLU A 710 31.91 4.06 7.94
N LYS A 711 31.56 4.35 6.69
CA LYS A 711 30.39 5.18 6.35
C LYS A 711 29.06 4.59 6.83
N TYR A 712 28.98 3.29 7.09
CA TYR A 712 27.76 2.63 7.59
C TYR A 712 27.69 2.55 9.11
N LYS A 713 28.74 2.98 9.84
CA LYS A 713 28.74 3.02 11.32
C LYS A 713 28.15 4.32 11.83
N SER A 714 27.37 4.22 12.90
CA SER A 714 26.90 5.36 13.66
C SER A 714 28.05 6.11 14.34
N ILE A 715 27.89 7.42 14.56
CA ILE A 715 28.86 8.21 15.33
C ILE A 715 28.98 7.75 16.80
N TYR A 716 28.00 6.97 17.27
CA TYR A 716 27.94 6.35 18.60
C TYR A 716 28.40 4.88 18.61
N TYR A 717 28.88 4.34 17.49
CA TYR A 717 29.16 2.91 17.33
C TYR A 717 30.08 2.33 18.41
N GLN A 718 31.11 3.06 18.85
CA GLN A 718 32.05 2.56 19.86
C GLN A 718 31.38 2.37 21.23
N ASP A 719 30.56 3.32 21.67
CA ASP A 719 29.80 3.21 22.93
C ASP A 719 28.75 2.08 22.84
N LEU A 720 28.10 1.96 21.68
CA LEU A 720 27.17 0.86 21.39
C LEU A 720 27.85 -0.52 21.36
N GLN A 721 29.11 -0.59 20.91
CA GLN A 721 29.89 -1.82 20.94
C GLN A 721 30.17 -2.28 22.39
N GLU A 722 30.51 -1.34 23.28
CA GLU A 722 30.67 -1.64 24.72
C GLU A 722 29.35 -2.10 25.33
N LYS A 723 28.26 -1.38 25.02
CA LYS A 723 26.92 -1.68 25.54
C LYS A 723 26.45 -3.06 25.08
N MET A 724 26.61 -3.42 23.80
CA MET A 724 26.27 -4.75 23.28
C MET A 724 27.12 -5.83 23.96
N THR A 725 28.42 -5.60 24.13
CA THR A 725 29.31 -6.57 24.80
C THR A 725 28.85 -6.84 26.23
N ALA A 726 28.46 -5.79 26.97
CA ALA A 726 27.94 -5.88 28.33
C ALA A 726 26.57 -6.56 28.41
N LEU A 727 25.66 -6.25 27.47
CA LEU A 727 24.36 -6.90 27.35
C LEU A 727 24.52 -8.41 27.15
N LEU A 728 25.38 -8.80 26.21
CA LEU A 728 25.64 -10.21 25.92
C LEU A 728 26.34 -10.90 27.09
N ASP A 729 27.26 -10.23 27.81
CA ASP A 729 27.86 -10.77 29.03
C ASP A 729 26.79 -11.14 30.07
N LYS A 730 25.86 -10.21 30.34
CA LYS A 730 24.73 -10.43 31.24
C LYS A 730 23.80 -11.54 30.73
N PHE A 731 23.56 -11.60 29.43
CA PHE A 731 22.73 -12.65 28.82
C PHE A 731 23.33 -14.05 28.99
N TYR A 732 24.62 -14.23 28.66
CA TYR A 732 25.28 -15.54 28.79
C TYR A 732 25.53 -15.95 30.25
N GLU A 733 25.65 -14.98 31.15
CA GLU A 733 25.63 -15.25 32.60
C GLU A 733 24.27 -15.78 33.05
N ALA A 734 23.18 -15.19 32.56
CA ALA A 734 21.81 -15.65 32.85
C ALA A 734 21.43 -16.94 32.10
N LYS A 735 22.12 -17.28 31.01
CA LYS A 735 21.93 -18.51 30.20
C LYS A 735 23.24 -19.27 29.96
N PRO A 736 23.85 -19.86 31.00
CA PRO A 736 25.12 -20.58 30.85
C PRO A 736 25.05 -21.77 29.88
N ASN A 737 23.87 -22.37 29.72
CA ASN A 737 23.65 -23.48 28.78
C ASN A 737 23.72 -23.07 27.30
N LEU A 738 23.65 -21.76 27.02
CA LEU A 738 23.83 -21.20 25.68
C LEU A 738 25.24 -20.62 25.49
N ALA A 739 26.10 -20.65 26.51
CA ALA A 739 27.47 -20.19 26.42
C ALA A 739 28.22 -20.95 25.32
N GLY A 740 28.82 -20.21 24.37
CA GLY A 740 29.49 -20.75 23.19
C GLY A 740 28.64 -20.78 21.93
N GLN A 741 27.31 -20.62 22.02
CA GLN A 741 26.49 -20.33 20.84
C GLN A 741 26.61 -18.84 20.51
N LYS A 742 26.77 -18.49 19.23
CA LYS A 742 26.58 -17.11 18.77
C LYS A 742 25.10 -16.77 18.71
N VAL A 743 24.73 -15.50 18.87
CA VAL A 743 23.40 -14.99 18.53
C VAL A 743 23.30 -14.93 17.01
N LYS A 744 22.45 -15.78 16.43
CA LYS A 744 22.33 -15.95 14.97
C LYS A 744 21.05 -15.31 14.43
N LEU A 745 21.16 -14.51 13.38
CA LEU A 745 20.03 -13.94 12.64
C LEU A 745 20.34 -13.86 11.14
N GLN A 746 19.51 -14.49 10.30
CA GLN A 746 19.47 -14.27 8.86
C GLN A 746 18.43 -13.20 8.55
N VAL A 747 18.73 -12.34 7.58
CA VAL A 747 17.82 -11.29 7.11
C VAL A 747 17.43 -11.59 5.67
N GLY A 748 16.13 -11.67 5.42
CA GLY A 748 15.58 -11.80 4.07
C GLY A 748 15.29 -10.44 3.44
N ASN A 749 15.50 -10.32 2.13
CA ASN A 749 14.84 -9.30 1.33
C ASN A 749 13.59 -9.91 0.71
N TYR A 750 12.51 -9.14 0.62
CA TYR A 750 11.27 -9.63 0.01
C TYR A 750 11.36 -9.63 -1.52
N TYR A 751 12.13 -8.70 -2.07
CA TYR A 751 12.31 -8.60 -3.51
C TYR A 751 13.53 -9.43 -3.92
N LEU A 752 13.35 -10.29 -4.93
CA LEU A 752 14.44 -11.06 -5.54
C LEU A 752 15.33 -10.16 -6.42
N GLY A 753 14.76 -9.11 -7.04
CA GLY A 753 15.43 -8.18 -7.96
C GLY A 753 16.03 -6.93 -7.30
N VAL A 754 16.66 -7.08 -6.14
CA VAL A 754 17.23 -5.92 -5.40
C VAL A 754 18.45 -5.36 -6.13
N PRO A 755 18.59 -4.03 -6.30
CA PRO A 755 19.77 -3.43 -6.92
C PRO A 755 21.05 -3.90 -6.24
N GLN A 756 22.08 -4.24 -7.04
CA GLN A 756 23.35 -4.74 -6.51
C GLN A 756 23.96 -3.81 -5.45
N LEU A 757 23.92 -2.50 -5.69
CA LEU A 757 24.42 -1.50 -4.75
C LEU A 757 23.72 -1.57 -3.39
N TYR A 758 22.41 -1.83 -3.37
CA TYR A 758 21.67 -1.97 -2.12
C TYR A 758 22.00 -3.27 -1.41
N HIS A 759 22.12 -4.36 -2.16
CA HIS A 759 22.55 -5.64 -1.61
C HIS A 759 23.93 -5.54 -0.95
N ASP A 760 24.90 -4.90 -1.62
CA ASP A 760 26.26 -4.72 -1.08
C ASP A 760 26.26 -3.82 0.16
N ALA A 761 25.40 -2.79 0.19
CA ALA A 761 25.19 -1.97 1.38
C ALA A 761 24.65 -2.80 2.55
N LEU A 762 23.63 -3.64 2.32
CA LEU A 762 23.10 -4.52 3.35
C LEU A 762 24.15 -5.54 3.85
N SER A 763 24.93 -6.14 2.97
CA SER A 763 26.03 -7.04 3.36
C SER A 763 27.06 -6.33 4.24
N THR A 764 27.39 -5.08 3.89
CA THR A 764 28.33 -4.27 4.68
C THR A 764 27.75 -3.93 6.05
N VAL A 765 26.45 -3.61 6.11
CA VAL A 765 25.74 -3.34 7.39
C VAL A 765 25.75 -4.58 8.29
N LEU A 766 25.58 -5.78 7.75
CA LEU A 766 25.67 -6.99 8.57
C LEU A 766 27.06 -7.18 9.20
N ASN A 767 28.14 -6.93 8.44
CA ASN A 767 29.50 -6.97 8.99
C ASN A 767 29.68 -5.94 10.12
N VAL A 768 29.12 -4.74 9.95
CA VAL A 768 29.10 -3.70 11.00
C VAL A 768 28.37 -4.21 12.25
N LEU A 769 27.22 -4.86 12.09
CA LEU A 769 26.46 -5.39 13.22
C LEU A 769 27.18 -6.54 13.92
N GLU A 770 27.84 -7.44 13.20
CA GLU A 770 28.65 -8.51 13.80
C GLU A 770 29.81 -7.95 14.64
N GLY A 771 30.36 -6.81 14.21
CA GLY A 771 31.42 -6.10 14.93
C GLY A 771 30.98 -5.41 16.23
N LEU A 772 29.68 -5.42 16.59
CA LEU A 772 29.18 -4.78 17.81
C LEU A 772 29.58 -5.54 19.09
N ASP A 773 29.92 -6.81 19.00
CA ASP A 773 30.42 -7.55 20.15
C ASP A 773 31.92 -7.79 20.04
N LYS A 774 32.69 -7.27 20.99
CA LYS A 774 34.16 -7.43 21.00
C LYS A 774 34.60 -8.89 21.18
N LYS A 775 33.70 -9.74 21.69
CA LYS A 775 33.94 -11.18 21.88
C LYS A 775 33.46 -12.03 20.69
N GLY A 776 32.95 -11.41 19.62
CA GLY A 776 32.58 -12.09 18.37
C GLY A 776 31.40 -13.07 18.49
N ARG A 777 30.45 -12.80 19.39
CA ARG A 777 29.29 -13.65 19.68
C ARG A 777 28.06 -13.36 18.82
N LEU A 778 28.17 -12.52 17.80
CA LEU A 778 27.10 -12.23 16.83
C LEU A 778 27.41 -12.94 15.51
N GLU A 779 26.37 -13.43 14.82
CA GLU A 779 26.45 -14.05 13.49
C GLU A 779 25.24 -13.63 12.66
N PHE A 780 25.45 -12.74 11.68
CA PHE A 780 24.38 -12.20 10.87
C PHE A 780 24.64 -12.41 9.37
N SER A 781 23.61 -12.83 8.64
CA SER A 781 23.74 -13.14 7.21
C SER A 781 22.55 -12.64 6.40
N LEU A 782 22.77 -12.37 5.11
CA LEU A 782 21.68 -12.15 4.17
C LEU A 782 21.18 -13.49 3.63
N MET A 783 19.89 -13.55 3.34
CA MET A 783 19.33 -14.58 2.49
C MET A 783 19.93 -14.48 1.09
N ASP A 784 20.17 -15.63 0.47
CA ASP A 784 20.71 -15.72 -0.89
C ASP A 784 19.77 -15.04 -1.89
N LYS A 785 20.33 -14.37 -2.91
CA LYS A 785 19.55 -13.83 -4.04
C LYS A 785 18.86 -14.93 -4.83
N GLU A 786 19.43 -16.13 -4.81
CA GLU A 786 18.89 -17.33 -5.45
C GLU A 786 18.04 -18.17 -4.48
N ALA A 787 17.66 -17.61 -3.32
CA ALA A 787 16.83 -18.31 -2.36
C ALA A 787 15.52 -18.79 -3.02
N ARG A 788 15.19 -20.04 -2.72
CA ARG A 788 13.97 -20.66 -3.24
C ARG A 788 12.75 -19.94 -2.68
N ILE A 789 11.66 -19.96 -3.43
CA ILE A 789 10.40 -19.36 -2.99
C ILE A 789 9.92 -19.91 -1.64
N GLU A 790 10.20 -21.19 -1.34
CA GLU A 790 9.84 -21.79 -0.05
C GLU A 790 10.65 -21.21 1.13
N GLU A 791 11.90 -20.81 0.90
CA GLU A 791 12.74 -20.15 1.91
C GLU A 791 12.22 -18.74 2.20
N LEU A 792 11.85 -17.98 1.15
CA LEU A 792 11.22 -16.68 1.30
C LEU A 792 9.86 -16.76 2.00
N ILE A 793 9.04 -17.76 1.63
CA ILE A 793 7.75 -18.00 2.27
C ILE A 793 7.96 -18.34 3.75
N ALA A 794 8.89 -19.24 4.07
CA ALA A 794 9.22 -19.56 5.45
C ALA A 794 9.66 -18.31 6.21
N TYR A 795 10.54 -17.50 5.64
CA TYR A 795 11.04 -16.31 6.32
C TYR A 795 9.97 -15.25 6.54
N TRP A 796 9.02 -15.04 5.63
CA TRP A 796 8.03 -13.96 5.79
C TRP A 796 6.72 -14.41 6.43
N TYR A 797 6.41 -15.70 6.38
CA TYR A 797 5.11 -16.23 6.80
C TYR A 797 5.20 -17.37 7.84
N SER A 798 6.40 -17.75 8.32
CA SER A 798 6.60 -18.69 9.45
C SER A 798 6.93 -17.99 10.76
N VAL A 799 7.55 -18.72 11.70
CA VAL A 799 8.33 -18.14 12.79
C VAL A 799 9.43 -17.29 12.17
N SER A 800 9.17 -16.00 12.11
CA SER A 800 10.12 -15.00 11.63
C SER A 800 10.39 -13.99 12.71
N PRO A 801 11.65 -13.52 12.83
CA PRO A 801 11.95 -12.38 13.67
C PRO A 801 11.41 -11.07 13.05
N ALA A 802 11.07 -11.09 11.76
CA ALA A 802 10.53 -9.97 11.03
C ALA A 802 9.10 -10.24 10.59
N ARG A 803 8.23 -9.26 10.77
CA ARG A 803 6.89 -9.26 10.23
C ARG A 803 6.86 -8.39 8.99
N ARG A 804 6.16 -8.84 7.95
CA ARG A 804 5.65 -7.95 6.93
C ARG A 804 4.21 -7.54 7.23
N GLY A 805 3.94 -6.25 7.28
CA GLY A 805 2.61 -5.67 7.46
C GLY A 805 2.37 -4.59 6.43
N ARG A 806 1.20 -4.60 5.81
CA ARG A 806 0.69 -3.48 5.03
C ARG A 806 -0.59 -3.02 5.70
N TRP A 807 -0.75 -1.71 5.78
CA TRP A 807 -1.99 -1.09 6.19
C TRP A 807 -2.30 0.01 5.19
N ASN A 808 -3.54 -0.02 4.70
CA ASN A 808 -4.09 1.09 3.94
C ASN A 808 -4.92 1.91 4.91
N TYR A 809 -4.81 3.22 4.81
CA TYR A 809 -5.37 4.15 5.77
C TYR A 809 -6.86 4.31 5.51
N ASP A 810 -7.64 4.25 6.57
CA ASP A 810 -9.10 4.29 6.51
C ASP A 810 -9.63 5.72 6.34
N TYR A 811 -8.84 6.71 6.76
CA TYR A 811 -9.09 8.15 6.66
C TYR A 811 -7.76 8.91 6.59
N ASP A 812 -7.81 10.18 6.20
CA ASP A 812 -6.63 11.05 6.16
C ASP A 812 -6.29 11.63 7.55
N GLY A 813 -5.71 10.80 8.42
CA GLY A 813 -5.18 11.21 9.72
C GLY A 813 -4.20 10.17 10.30
N ILE A 814 -3.30 10.60 11.18
CA ILE A 814 -2.21 9.75 11.69
C ILE A 814 -2.72 8.60 12.57
N GLY A 815 -3.92 8.73 13.13
CA GLY A 815 -4.53 7.71 13.97
C GLY A 815 -4.72 6.37 13.24
N THR A 816 -5.13 6.35 11.97
CA THR A 816 -5.25 5.07 11.21
C THR A 816 -3.87 4.43 10.99
N GLY A 817 -2.80 5.24 10.95
CA GLY A 817 -1.43 4.74 10.95
C GLY A 817 -1.03 4.02 12.24
N PHE A 818 -1.57 4.42 13.39
CA PHE A 818 -1.38 3.67 14.63
C PHE A 818 -2.28 2.42 14.69
N ASP A 819 -3.47 2.51 14.11
CA ASP A 819 -4.45 1.43 14.17
C ASP A 819 -4.01 0.14 13.48
N GLY A 820 -3.36 0.23 12.32
CA GLY A 820 -2.83 -0.98 11.67
C GLY A 820 -1.72 -1.70 12.46
N TYR A 821 -1.25 -1.14 13.59
CA TYR A 821 -0.37 -1.80 14.56
C TYR A 821 -1.08 -2.19 15.86
N SER A 822 -2.37 -1.88 16.03
CA SER A 822 -3.18 -2.19 17.21
C SER A 822 -3.11 -3.67 17.58
N THR A 823 -3.53 -4.54 16.67
CA THR A 823 -3.74 -5.97 16.94
C THR A 823 -2.44 -6.72 17.21
N TYR A 824 -1.31 -6.22 16.69
CA TYR A 824 -0.03 -6.92 16.74
C TYR A 824 0.96 -6.36 17.76
N TYR A 825 0.79 -5.09 18.17
CA TYR A 825 1.74 -4.42 19.05
C TYR A 825 1.06 -3.67 20.17
N PHE A 826 0.28 -2.63 19.86
CA PHE A 826 -0.26 -1.75 20.91
C PHE A 826 -1.19 -2.49 21.86
N MET A 827 -2.19 -3.21 21.36
CA MET A 827 -3.16 -3.88 22.24
C MET A 827 -2.54 -5.00 23.08
N PRO A 828 -1.64 -5.86 22.56
CA PRO A 828 -0.88 -6.78 23.40
C PRO A 828 -0.03 -6.08 24.48
N ILE A 829 0.66 -4.98 24.14
CA ILE A 829 1.45 -4.19 25.10
C ILE A 829 0.53 -3.59 26.18
N PHE A 830 -0.57 -2.98 25.75
CA PHE A 830 -1.54 -2.34 26.63
C PHE A 830 -2.20 -3.35 27.56
N GLY A 831 -2.69 -4.49 27.05
CA GLY A 831 -3.29 -5.53 27.89
C GLY A 831 -2.35 -6.07 28.97
N GLN A 832 -1.06 -6.26 28.64
CA GLN A 832 -0.06 -6.68 29.64
C GLN A 832 0.28 -5.56 30.64
N ALA A 833 0.40 -4.31 30.17
CA ALA A 833 0.69 -3.17 31.05
C ALA A 833 -0.48 -2.84 32.00
N LEU A 834 -1.73 -3.04 31.58
CA LEU A 834 -2.91 -2.94 32.44
C LEU A 834 -2.90 -4.01 33.53
N ALA A 835 -2.43 -5.21 33.20
CA ALA A 835 -2.33 -6.33 34.13
C ALA A 835 -1.11 -6.26 35.06
N ASN A 836 -0.11 -5.41 34.76
CA ASN A 836 1.15 -5.33 35.48
C ASN A 836 1.63 -3.86 35.67
N ALA A 837 1.46 -3.34 36.88
CA ALA A 837 1.84 -1.97 37.24
C ALA A 837 3.37 -1.70 37.16
N GLU A 838 4.21 -2.72 37.43
CA GLU A 838 5.66 -2.60 37.29
C GLU A 838 6.03 -2.40 35.81
N TYR A 839 5.45 -3.22 34.93
CA TYR A 839 5.66 -3.08 33.49
C TYR A 839 5.17 -1.72 32.98
N ARG A 840 3.98 -1.27 33.40
CA ARG A 840 3.47 0.07 33.05
C ARG A 840 4.43 1.19 33.43
N THR A 841 5.04 1.11 34.61
CA THR A 841 6.02 2.10 35.09
C THR A 841 7.29 2.10 34.22
N LYS A 842 7.81 0.91 33.88
CA LYS A 842 8.96 0.76 32.98
C LYS A 842 8.65 1.27 31.57
N LEU A 843 7.45 0.96 31.06
CA LEU A 843 6.97 1.43 29.78
C LEU A 843 6.91 2.97 29.74
N GLN A 844 6.38 3.61 30.80
CA GLN A 844 6.31 5.07 30.89
C GLN A 844 7.70 5.74 30.91
N SER A 845 8.69 5.10 31.52
CA SER A 845 10.07 5.62 31.59
C SER A 845 10.77 5.61 30.22
N VAL A 846 10.56 4.56 29.41
CA VAL A 846 11.19 4.41 28.09
C VAL A 846 10.37 5.06 26.98
N TYR A 847 9.05 4.84 27.02
CA TYR A 847 8.05 5.20 26.02
C TYR A 847 6.88 6.01 26.64
N PRO A 848 7.14 7.25 27.10
CA PRO A 848 6.13 8.07 27.77
C PRO A 848 4.90 8.39 26.90
N ALA A 849 5.04 8.59 25.59
CA ALA A 849 3.89 8.85 24.71
C ALA A 849 3.02 7.60 24.52
N VAL A 850 3.64 6.41 24.41
CA VAL A 850 2.91 5.12 24.38
C VAL A 850 2.16 4.89 25.70
N ALA A 851 2.79 5.16 26.85
CA ALA A 851 2.14 5.05 28.16
C ALA A 851 0.98 6.06 28.32
N LYS A 852 1.13 7.28 27.79
CA LYS A 852 0.03 8.24 27.77
C LYS A 852 -1.15 7.78 26.88
N ALA A 853 -0.86 7.10 25.76
CA ALA A 853 -1.91 6.51 24.93
C ALA A 853 -2.65 5.39 25.68
N LEU A 854 -1.94 4.58 26.47
CA LEU A 854 -2.54 3.61 27.39
C LEU A 854 -3.47 4.28 28.42
N ASP A 855 -3.04 5.38 29.04
CA ASP A 855 -3.89 6.13 29.99
C ASP A 855 -5.19 6.61 29.32
N LYS A 856 -5.11 7.08 28.07
CA LYS A 856 -6.28 7.46 27.27
C LYS A 856 -7.14 6.29 26.87
N LEU A 857 -6.58 5.10 26.67
CA LEU A 857 -7.37 3.91 26.42
C LEU A 857 -8.22 3.56 27.64
N GLU A 858 -7.66 3.58 28.85
CA GLU A 858 -8.42 3.35 30.09
C GLU A 858 -9.54 4.38 30.31
N GLU A 859 -9.31 5.63 29.91
CA GLU A 859 -10.35 6.66 29.89
C GLU A 859 -11.46 6.31 28.88
N PHE A 860 -11.07 6.02 27.64
CA PHE A 860 -11.97 5.71 26.53
C PHE A 860 -12.84 4.47 26.80
N MET A 861 -12.27 3.43 27.39
CA MET A 861 -12.97 2.18 27.75
C MET A 861 -14.13 2.39 28.75
N LYS A 862 -14.16 3.51 29.48
CA LYS A 862 -15.27 3.84 30.41
C LYS A 862 -16.50 4.38 29.69
N THR A 863 -16.32 4.90 28.48
CA THR A 863 -17.38 5.57 27.71
C THR A 863 -17.75 4.85 26.42
N ASP A 864 -16.82 4.08 25.84
CA ASP A 864 -17.05 3.34 24.59
C ASP A 864 -17.59 1.94 24.86
N THR A 865 -18.74 1.64 24.26
CA THR A 865 -19.41 0.35 24.43
C THR A 865 -18.75 -0.80 23.66
N ASN A 866 -17.85 -0.53 22.69
CA ASN A 866 -17.20 -1.58 21.92
C ASN A 866 -16.10 -2.24 22.77
N PHE A 867 -15.25 -1.43 23.42
CA PHE A 867 -14.26 -1.99 24.34
C PHE A 867 -14.87 -2.69 25.56
N SER A 868 -15.96 -2.16 26.12
CA SER A 868 -16.62 -2.79 27.26
C SER A 868 -17.27 -4.13 26.91
N ASN A 869 -17.59 -4.34 25.64
CA ASN A 869 -18.29 -5.53 25.12
C ASN A 869 -17.36 -6.46 24.34
N LEU A 870 -16.04 -6.34 24.49
CA LEU A 870 -15.12 -7.37 24.02
C LEU A 870 -15.37 -8.68 24.78
N SER A 871 -15.33 -9.80 24.08
CA SER A 871 -15.53 -11.13 24.67
C SER A 871 -14.49 -11.46 25.74
N ILE A 872 -13.26 -10.98 25.58
CA ILE A 872 -12.19 -11.06 26.57
C ILE A 872 -11.73 -9.64 26.88
N PRO A 873 -11.98 -9.13 28.11
CA PRO A 873 -11.52 -7.81 28.52
C PRO A 873 -10.00 -7.64 28.37
N LEU A 874 -9.58 -6.43 27.96
CA LEU A 874 -8.18 -6.15 27.63
C LEU A 874 -7.21 -6.42 28.79
N ASP A 875 -7.62 -6.14 30.03
CA ASP A 875 -6.86 -6.40 31.26
C ASP A 875 -6.70 -7.90 31.58
N LYS A 876 -7.37 -8.79 30.83
CA LYS A 876 -7.25 -10.26 30.93
C LYS A 876 -6.40 -10.87 29.82
N TRP A 877 -5.80 -10.06 28.94
CA TRP A 877 -5.00 -10.57 27.83
C TRP A 877 -3.67 -11.19 28.29
N ASN A 878 -3.26 -10.95 29.53
CA ASN A 878 -2.15 -11.67 30.17
C ASN A 878 -2.41 -13.18 30.36
N LEU A 879 -3.67 -13.62 30.27
CA LEU A 879 -4.07 -15.02 30.32
C LEU A 879 -3.96 -15.72 28.95
N LEU A 880 -3.83 -14.95 27.87
CA LEU A 880 -3.78 -15.48 26.51
C LEU A 880 -2.41 -16.08 26.19
N THR A 881 -2.42 -17.16 25.44
CA THR A 881 -1.23 -17.72 24.80
C THR A 881 -0.76 -16.83 23.65
N ASN A 882 0.49 -16.98 23.22
CA ASN A 882 0.99 -16.27 22.04
C ASN A 882 0.17 -16.56 20.77
N ALA A 883 -0.29 -17.80 20.60
CA ALA A 883 -1.13 -18.17 19.48
C ALA A 883 -2.47 -17.42 19.50
N GLN A 884 -3.07 -17.28 20.68
CA GLN A 884 -4.29 -16.52 20.86
C GLN A 884 -4.06 -15.01 20.64
N LEU A 885 -2.99 -14.42 21.20
CA LEU A 885 -2.65 -13.01 20.96
C LEU A 885 -2.33 -12.72 19.49
N LYS A 886 -1.65 -13.64 18.79
CA LYS A 886 -1.36 -13.47 17.36
C LYS A 886 -2.62 -13.49 16.51
N ALA A 887 -3.57 -14.35 16.86
CA ALA A 887 -4.87 -14.50 16.22
C ALA A 887 -5.97 -13.84 17.06
N ILE A 888 -5.72 -12.64 17.60
CA ILE A 888 -6.59 -12.04 18.61
C ILE A 888 -8.02 -11.82 18.13
N GLU A 889 -8.22 -11.37 16.90
CA GLU A 889 -9.57 -11.22 16.31
C GLU A 889 -10.33 -12.56 16.29
N ASN A 890 -9.69 -13.62 15.79
CA ASN A 890 -10.28 -14.96 15.80
C ASN A 890 -10.51 -15.48 17.22
N THR A 891 -9.61 -15.14 18.15
CA THR A 891 -9.71 -15.54 19.56
C THR A 891 -10.91 -14.86 20.20
N LEU A 892 -11.13 -13.57 19.96
CA LEU A 892 -12.27 -12.83 20.49
C LEU A 892 -13.60 -13.32 19.90
N HIS A 893 -13.61 -13.83 18.66
CA HIS A 893 -14.79 -14.45 18.08
C HIS A 893 -15.06 -15.88 18.56
N ARG A 894 -14.06 -16.57 19.13
CA ARG A 894 -14.18 -17.96 19.57
C ARG A 894 -14.32 -18.12 21.07
N PHE A 895 -13.70 -17.24 21.87
CA PHE A 895 -13.60 -17.38 23.31
C PHE A 895 -14.14 -16.15 24.02
N TYR A 896 -14.72 -16.34 25.21
CA TYR A 896 -15.06 -15.27 26.14
C TYR A 896 -14.47 -15.53 27.52
N TYR A 897 -14.30 -14.48 28.31
CA TYR A 897 -13.87 -14.58 29.70
C TYR A 897 -15.06 -14.79 30.63
N ASP A 898 -15.13 -15.96 31.25
CA ASP A 898 -16.14 -16.26 32.26
C ASP A 898 -15.70 -15.68 33.62
N LYS A 899 -16.47 -14.72 34.13
CA LYS A 899 -16.18 -14.02 35.39
C LYS A 899 -16.35 -14.92 36.61
N GLU A 900 -17.20 -15.95 36.56
CA GLU A 900 -17.46 -16.86 37.68
C GLU A 900 -16.33 -17.88 37.81
N THR A 901 -15.91 -18.49 36.70
CA THR A 901 -14.85 -19.50 36.71
C THR A 901 -13.46 -18.92 36.55
N GLN A 902 -13.34 -17.63 36.20
CA GLN A 902 -12.09 -16.94 35.85
C GLN A 902 -11.29 -17.67 34.77
N GLN A 903 -11.99 -18.25 33.79
CA GLN A 903 -11.40 -19.06 32.72
C GLN A 903 -11.96 -18.62 31.37
N LEU A 904 -11.20 -18.93 30.31
CA LEU A 904 -11.67 -18.74 28.94
C LEU A 904 -12.58 -19.90 28.55
N LYS A 905 -13.77 -19.59 28.05
CA LYS A 905 -14.75 -20.55 27.54
C LYS A 905 -15.04 -20.28 26.07
N GLU A 906 -15.40 -21.31 25.32
CA GLU A 906 -15.80 -21.15 23.91
C GLU A 906 -17.19 -20.51 23.81
N ILE A 907 -17.35 -19.61 22.84
CA ILE A 907 -18.63 -18.97 22.48
C ILE A 907 -19.43 -19.99 21.66
N ALA A 908 -20.70 -20.18 22.01
CA ALA A 908 -21.60 -21.00 21.20
C ALA A 908 -21.83 -20.33 19.83
N GLU A 909 -21.90 -21.11 18.74
CA GLU A 909 -21.94 -20.57 17.35
C GLU A 909 -23.04 -19.52 17.12
N ASN A 910 -24.16 -19.62 17.84
CA ASN A 910 -25.30 -18.71 17.76
C ASN A 910 -25.14 -17.37 18.52
N ASN A 911 -24.08 -17.20 19.31
CA ASN A 911 -23.88 -16.03 20.18
C ASN A 911 -22.72 -15.12 19.73
N THR A 912 -22.16 -15.34 18.55
CA THR A 912 -20.99 -14.58 18.05
C THR A 912 -21.28 -13.09 17.81
N THR A 913 -22.56 -12.71 17.65
CA THR A 913 -23.00 -11.31 17.46
C THR A 913 -23.15 -10.52 18.77
N GLU A 914 -22.99 -11.15 19.94
CA GLU A 914 -23.12 -10.51 21.25
C GLU A 914 -21.91 -9.64 21.61
N TYR A 915 -20.77 -9.85 20.95
CA TYR A 915 -19.50 -9.21 21.26
C TYR A 915 -19.08 -8.21 20.19
N ALA A 916 -18.35 -7.19 20.62
CA ALA A 916 -17.87 -6.14 19.72
C ALA A 916 -16.66 -6.58 18.89
N ASP A 917 -16.56 -6.03 17.68
CA ASP A 917 -15.42 -6.19 16.79
C ASP A 917 -14.22 -5.35 17.29
N LEU A 918 -13.05 -5.98 17.37
CA LEU A 918 -11.84 -5.32 17.86
C LEU A 918 -11.38 -4.20 16.93
N GLY A 919 -11.50 -4.37 15.61
CA GLY A 919 -11.11 -3.36 14.62
C GLY A 919 -11.95 -2.08 14.75
N VAL A 920 -13.27 -2.21 14.96
CA VAL A 920 -14.13 -1.05 15.28
C VAL A 920 -13.66 -0.34 16.55
N ALA A 921 -13.37 -1.11 17.60
CA ALA A 921 -12.97 -0.56 18.89
C ALA A 921 -11.64 0.21 18.77
N THR A 922 -10.61 -0.40 18.17
CA THR A 922 -9.29 0.22 18.05
C THR A 922 -9.29 1.41 17.09
N ALA A 923 -10.00 1.35 15.97
CA ALA A 923 -10.13 2.47 15.04
C ALA A 923 -10.75 3.71 15.71
N LYS A 924 -11.84 3.51 16.50
CA LYS A 924 -12.46 4.59 17.27
C LYS A 924 -11.53 5.16 18.34
N PHE A 925 -10.78 4.29 19.02
CA PHE A 925 -9.80 4.73 20.01
C PHE A 925 -8.70 5.60 19.38
N TRP A 926 -8.15 5.23 18.23
CA TRP A 926 -7.11 6.04 17.60
C TRP A 926 -7.62 7.36 17.03
N ILE A 927 -8.87 7.40 16.55
CA ILE A 927 -9.55 8.68 16.24
C ILE A 927 -9.66 9.55 17.50
N TYR A 928 -10.05 8.96 18.63
CA TYR A 928 -10.11 9.67 19.92
C TYR A 928 -8.74 10.19 20.35
N VAL A 929 -7.68 9.37 20.27
CA VAL A 929 -6.31 9.79 20.58
C VAL A 929 -5.86 10.94 19.69
N GLU A 930 -6.13 10.89 18.38
CA GLU A 930 -5.76 11.97 17.45
C GLU A 930 -6.43 13.30 17.80
N GLN A 931 -7.68 13.26 18.28
CA GLN A 931 -8.41 14.46 18.72
C GLN A 931 -7.82 15.03 20.02
N GLU A 932 -7.54 14.15 20.99
CA GLU A 932 -7.09 14.50 22.34
C GLU A 932 -5.62 14.93 22.40
N PHE A 933 -4.74 14.27 21.64
CA PHE A 933 -3.31 14.55 21.67
C PHE A 933 -2.98 15.84 20.91
N SER A 934 -2.05 16.62 21.44
CA SER A 934 -1.40 17.70 20.68
C SER A 934 -0.56 17.14 19.53
N LYS A 935 -0.24 18.00 18.57
CA LYS A 935 0.64 17.65 17.44
C LYS A 935 1.99 17.08 17.90
N GLN A 936 2.59 17.69 18.92
CA GLN A 936 3.87 17.23 19.48
C GLN A 936 3.76 15.84 20.10
N GLU A 937 2.66 15.55 20.82
CA GLU A 937 2.44 14.23 21.43
C GLU A 937 2.23 13.13 20.38
N LEU A 938 1.58 13.44 19.25
CA LEU A 938 1.45 12.52 18.12
C LEU A 938 2.79 12.27 17.42
N LEU A 939 3.62 13.30 17.29
CA LEU A 939 5.00 13.15 16.78
C LEU A 939 5.86 12.29 17.72
N ASP A 940 5.78 12.51 19.03
CA ASP A 940 6.51 11.71 20.03
C ASP A 940 6.02 10.25 20.05
N LEU A 941 4.71 10.02 19.96
CA LEU A 941 4.15 8.67 19.81
C LEU A 941 4.65 7.98 18.54
N THR A 942 4.73 8.71 17.42
CA THR A 942 5.22 8.20 16.14
C THR A 942 6.71 7.81 16.21
N LYS A 943 7.53 8.64 16.87
CA LYS A 943 8.95 8.38 17.14
C LYS A 943 9.15 7.15 18.04
N GLU A 944 8.39 7.07 19.12
CA GLU A 944 8.42 5.94 20.05
C GLU A 944 8.00 4.63 19.37
N LEU A 945 6.95 4.67 18.54
CA LEU A 945 6.51 3.55 17.73
C LEU A 945 7.62 3.07 16.77
N GLY A 946 8.34 3.99 16.12
CA GLY A 946 9.50 3.67 15.29
C GLY A 946 10.56 2.85 16.04
N ASN A 947 10.93 3.28 17.25
CA ASN A 947 11.90 2.60 18.12
C ASN A 947 11.39 1.25 18.66
N LEU A 948 10.12 1.20 19.08
CA LEU A 948 9.47 0.02 19.64
C LEU A 948 9.41 -1.14 18.63
N LEU A 949 9.00 -0.81 17.39
CA LEU A 949 8.90 -1.77 16.29
C LEU A 949 10.28 -2.18 15.76
N GLY A 950 11.29 -1.31 15.89
CA GLY A 950 12.62 -1.48 15.32
C GLY A 950 12.61 -1.55 13.79
N MET A 951 13.78 -1.55 13.15
CA MET A 951 13.88 -1.68 11.69
C MET A 951 14.59 -2.98 11.30
N PRO A 952 13.87 -3.98 10.74
CA PRO A 952 14.54 -5.08 10.07
C PRO A 952 15.27 -4.54 8.83
N LEU A 953 16.40 -5.16 8.50
CA LEU A 953 17.25 -4.74 7.38
C LEU A 953 16.55 -5.00 6.03
N PHE A 954 15.78 -4.02 5.56
CA PHE A 954 14.86 -4.20 4.44
C PHE A 954 14.81 -2.99 3.51
N SER A 955 14.39 -3.19 2.26
CA SER A 955 14.44 -2.19 1.17
C SER A 955 13.45 -1.04 1.24
N ASP A 956 12.57 -0.97 2.24
CA ASP A 956 11.53 0.07 2.38
C ASP A 956 11.73 1.01 3.59
N GLY A 957 12.91 0.98 4.21
CA GLY A 957 13.29 1.84 5.35
C GLY A 957 13.71 3.27 4.98
N TYR A 958 13.31 3.79 3.82
CA TYR A 958 13.65 5.14 3.36
C TYR A 958 12.51 5.81 2.63
N SER A 959 12.54 7.14 2.59
CA SER A 959 11.59 7.98 1.85
C SER A 959 12.34 9.07 1.09
N SER A 960 11.81 9.47 -0.07
CA SER A 960 12.36 10.60 -0.84
C SER A 960 12.36 11.86 0.02
N VAL A 961 13.46 12.62 0.03
CA VAL A 961 13.49 13.92 0.73
C VAL A 961 12.63 14.94 -0.01
N GLN A 962 12.67 14.91 -1.33
CA GLN A 962 12.10 15.96 -2.16
C GLN A 962 10.58 15.84 -2.33
N GLY A 963 9.97 14.68 -2.03
CA GLY A 963 8.54 14.48 -2.28
C GLY A 963 8.16 14.54 -3.76
N PHE A 964 9.12 14.44 -4.68
CA PHE A 964 8.93 14.43 -6.14
C PHE A 964 9.72 13.29 -6.83
N SER A 965 9.25 12.90 -8.01
CA SER A 965 9.96 12.08 -8.99
C SER A 965 10.12 12.87 -10.28
N HIS A 966 11.22 12.66 -10.97
CA HIS A 966 11.37 13.10 -12.36
C HIS A 966 10.69 12.11 -13.30
N VAL A 967 9.93 12.63 -14.26
CA VAL A 967 9.26 11.87 -15.32
C VAL A 967 9.43 12.61 -16.63
N ALA A 968 9.50 11.89 -17.74
CA ALA A 968 9.36 12.45 -19.07
C ALA A 968 7.91 12.29 -19.53
N VAL A 969 7.26 13.38 -19.95
CA VAL A 969 5.87 13.37 -20.43
C VAL A 969 5.86 13.82 -21.87
N ASN A 970 5.26 13.03 -22.75
CA ASN A 970 5.10 13.40 -24.15
C ASN A 970 4.14 14.61 -24.23
N PRO A 971 4.57 15.75 -24.83
CA PRO A 971 3.82 17.01 -24.81
C PRO A 971 2.47 16.97 -25.52
N TYR A 972 2.18 15.93 -26.31
CA TYR A 972 0.86 15.71 -26.90
C TYR A 972 -0.15 15.07 -25.92
N TYR A 973 0.25 14.76 -24.68
CA TYR A 973 -0.64 14.29 -23.63
C TYR A 973 -0.61 15.23 -22.42
N ARG A 974 -1.77 15.44 -21.81
CA ARG A 974 -1.91 15.97 -20.46
C ARG A 974 -2.15 14.80 -19.53
N ILE A 975 -1.26 14.64 -18.55
CA ILE A 975 -1.34 13.57 -17.58
C ILE A 975 -1.55 14.20 -16.20
N PRO A 976 -2.77 14.17 -15.64
CA PRO A 976 -2.97 14.63 -14.28
C PRO A 976 -2.16 13.76 -13.31
N VAL A 977 -1.77 14.30 -12.17
CA VAL A 977 -1.11 13.57 -11.08
C VAL A 977 -2.01 13.66 -9.84
N TRP A 978 -2.41 12.53 -9.27
CA TRP A 978 -3.24 12.51 -8.08
C TRP A 978 -2.64 11.59 -7.03
N ASN A 979 -2.67 12.02 -5.77
CA ASN A 979 -2.08 11.30 -4.64
C ASN A 979 -0.65 10.79 -4.95
N GLY A 980 0.16 11.61 -5.62
CA GLY A 980 1.53 11.26 -5.91
C GLY A 980 1.74 10.23 -7.02
N LYS A 981 0.69 9.86 -7.74
CA LYS A 981 0.71 8.94 -8.86
C LYS A 981 0.27 9.69 -10.11
N LEU A 982 0.98 9.49 -11.23
CA LEU A 982 0.44 9.89 -12.52
C LEU A 982 -0.91 9.18 -12.67
N THR A 983 -1.99 9.96 -12.73
CA THR A 983 -3.33 9.42 -12.90
C THR A 983 -3.40 8.58 -14.16
N ALA A 984 -4.31 7.62 -14.12
CA ALA A 984 -4.47 6.67 -15.18
C ALA A 984 -4.79 7.28 -16.52
N HIS A 985 -4.61 6.43 -17.50
CA HIS A 985 -4.81 6.63 -18.92
C HIS A 985 -6.13 7.34 -19.27
N TYR A 986 -7.15 7.19 -18.43
CA TYR A 986 -8.54 7.57 -18.69
C TYR A 986 -8.91 9.00 -18.29
N ASN A 987 -8.13 9.63 -17.40
CA ASN A 987 -8.20 11.06 -17.10
C ASN A 987 -7.21 11.89 -17.94
N LYS A 988 -6.46 11.23 -18.84
CA LYS A 988 -5.55 11.90 -19.76
C LYS A 988 -6.32 12.53 -20.90
N SER A 989 -5.85 13.67 -21.36
CA SER A 989 -6.34 14.32 -22.56
C SER A 989 -5.20 14.56 -23.54
N ILE A 990 -5.54 14.64 -24.82
CA ILE A 990 -4.60 14.86 -25.90
C ILE A 990 -4.54 16.34 -26.21
N VAL A 991 -3.34 16.85 -26.45
CA VAL A 991 -3.11 18.23 -26.89
C VAL A 991 -2.85 18.19 -28.38
N LEU A 992 -3.81 18.61 -29.21
CA LEU A 992 -3.66 18.59 -30.67
C LEU A 992 -3.34 19.97 -31.28
N GLU A 993 -3.40 21.05 -30.51
CA GLU A 993 -3.20 22.42 -31.01
C GLU A 993 -1.81 22.98 -30.68
N GLU A 994 -1.12 23.49 -31.72
CA GLU A 994 0.06 24.37 -31.59
C GLU A 994 -0.33 25.84 -31.30
N ASN A 995 -1.62 26.17 -31.21
CA ASN A 995 -2.11 27.55 -31.15
C ASN A 995 -3.02 27.83 -29.93
N SER A 996 -2.44 27.99 -28.75
CA SER A 996 -3.12 28.66 -27.64
C SER A 996 -2.30 29.87 -27.17
N SER A 997 -2.27 30.90 -28.01
CA SER A 997 -2.22 32.29 -27.55
C SER A 997 -3.60 32.90 -27.79
N LYS A 998 -4.55 32.59 -26.91
CA LYS A 998 -5.80 33.34 -26.74
C LYS A 998 -6.46 33.00 -25.42
#